data_AF-A0A967AMT5-F1
#
_entry.id   AF-A0A967AMT5-F1
#
_cell.length_a   1.000
_cell.length_b   1.000
_cell.length_c   1.000
_cell.angle_alpha   90.00
_cell.angle_beta   90.00
_cell.angle_gamma   90.00
#
_symmetry.space_group_name_H-M   'P 1'
#
loop_
_entity.id
_entity.type
_entity.pdbx_description
1 polymer ?
#
loop_
_entity_poly.entity_id
_entity_poly.type
_entity_poly.pdbx_seq_one_letter_code
_entity_poly.pdbx_strand_id
1 'polypeptide(L)'
;MDGSNDRHSIKEHFKLELPGFDTGCSYYLLLCNGGGVTVRSQQMRAMNLAWALRKELQQKPVAVIGGGAAGITFAAAAAKLGAKVRLFESSKLMHLQVGSWHRPLHPEIYTWPESTAYRPVSHLPLVGWTTGTAHDVATEIVSKFRTLQKHLGEERLKVHEGERATLTNEGELKVNGSEYPSEIQIVVLAVGFGVEDNPIDLPLNSYWRVDALDQSFLGEGKPTVVVSGAGDGALIEVLRSCVQEFDQGPFLDRILALTLRDQELRDMIKKVENKTRNEQVWSGYLGLNPHYRSLPEIDKLLSEKKRDIAVKWLFHSKSPFNGPSLPINRFLVSRLVFLTEKEFKFDLQLYPAVENVTVSPIKRGRYLVEYDRDGSKHESILCQQALCRWGSKRYESEVEEKFRQYPKLLWSVASVFEVPTSDILNRLSARFRKSKDDTHKECSLPCGWEVDPDFMKDLDSKRPKKPTLMAEFVKAFDAPDLKFGDIARMVYRIRIWLRDVDDHLTVRYDLHPEEENKPISRLAMGPNYEQWLNTRNDYQIRVHTSDGFEWPLGTVLKALQRRYKLSREKDHENGADSCARDLMKIKKKDDSFEEQVPEKAMKVLERQTEERRKKLQEEQTKERSAANNATQ
;
A
#
# COMPACT_ATOMS: atom_id res chain seq x y z
N MET A 1 -18.49 -27.49 -0.85
CA MET A 1 -19.59 -26.52 -0.74
C MET A 1 -19.85 -26.01 -2.14
N ASP A 2 -21.09 -26.08 -2.62
CA ASP A 2 -21.44 -25.66 -3.98
C ASP A 2 -21.28 -24.14 -4.12
N GLY A 3 -20.28 -23.70 -4.89
CA GLY A 3 -19.97 -22.28 -5.13
C GLY A 3 -21.01 -21.54 -5.98
N SER A 4 -22.16 -22.15 -6.27
CA SER A 4 -23.27 -21.54 -7.01
C SER A 4 -24.01 -20.46 -6.20
N ASN A 5 -24.28 -20.69 -4.90
CA ASN A 5 -24.99 -19.74 -4.03
C ASN A 5 -24.18 -18.47 -3.75
N ASP A 6 -22.86 -18.59 -3.62
CA ASP A 6 -21.98 -17.45 -3.32
C ASP A 6 -21.85 -16.49 -4.52
N ARG A 7 -21.86 -17.03 -5.75
CA ARG A 7 -21.77 -16.25 -7.00
C ARG A 7 -22.98 -15.34 -7.22
N HIS A 8 -24.19 -15.86 -6.99
CA HIS A 8 -25.41 -15.08 -7.20
C HIS A 8 -25.49 -13.92 -6.20
N SER A 9 -25.10 -14.17 -4.94
CA SER A 9 -25.02 -13.15 -3.89
C SER A 9 -24.12 -11.96 -4.30
N ILE A 10 -22.90 -12.25 -4.80
CA ILE A 10 -21.94 -11.22 -5.21
C ILE A 10 -22.44 -10.40 -6.40
N LYS A 11 -22.99 -11.06 -7.42
CA LYS A 11 -23.53 -10.37 -8.60
C LYS A 11 -24.62 -9.38 -8.22
N GLU A 12 -25.63 -9.85 -7.48
CA GLU A 12 -26.76 -9.01 -7.05
C GLU A 12 -26.31 -7.91 -6.10
N HIS A 13 -25.29 -8.19 -5.28
CA HIS A 13 -24.70 -7.18 -4.39
C HIS A 13 -24.15 -5.98 -5.15
N PHE A 14 -23.47 -6.17 -6.28
CA PHE A 14 -22.90 -5.08 -7.08
C PHE A 14 -23.85 -4.50 -8.13
N LYS A 15 -24.94 -5.20 -8.46
CA LYS A 15 -25.93 -4.77 -9.45
C LYS A 15 -26.61 -3.48 -9.03
N LEU A 16 -26.67 -2.53 -9.96
CA LEU A 16 -27.31 -1.23 -9.79
C LEU A 16 -28.60 -1.19 -10.61
N GLU A 17 -29.75 -1.13 -9.94
CA GLU A 17 -31.05 -1.00 -10.58
C GLU A 17 -31.53 0.45 -10.49
N LEU A 18 -31.68 1.10 -11.65
CA LEU A 18 -32.13 2.48 -11.75
C LEU A 18 -33.43 2.55 -12.58
N PRO A 19 -34.42 3.35 -12.15
CA PRO A 19 -35.63 3.57 -12.93
C PRO A 19 -35.30 4.30 -14.25
N GLY A 20 -36.00 3.94 -15.32
CA GLY A 20 -35.80 4.53 -16.66
C GLY A 20 -34.71 3.86 -17.49
N PHE A 21 -33.90 2.98 -16.90
CA PHE A 21 -32.86 2.24 -17.62
C PHE A 21 -33.48 1.01 -18.30
N ASP A 22 -34.11 1.19 -19.46
CA ASP A 22 -34.70 0.11 -20.28
C ASP A 22 -33.85 -0.22 -21.53
N THR A 23 -32.53 -0.03 -21.41
CA THR A 23 -31.56 -0.13 -22.52
C THR A 23 -31.10 -1.56 -22.81
N GLY A 24 -31.67 -2.58 -22.14
CA GLY A 24 -31.16 -3.96 -22.19
C GLY A 24 -29.76 -4.15 -21.57
N CYS A 25 -29.20 -3.09 -20.97
CA CYS A 25 -27.89 -3.08 -20.32
C CYS A 25 -27.98 -3.50 -18.84
N SER A 26 -26.93 -4.15 -18.35
CA SER A 26 -26.75 -4.43 -16.92
C SER A 26 -25.74 -3.45 -16.31
N TYR A 27 -26.11 -2.81 -15.21
CA TYR A 27 -25.29 -1.80 -14.54
C TYR A 27 -24.75 -2.34 -13.23
N TYR A 28 -23.48 -2.08 -12.95
CA TYR A 28 -22.81 -2.48 -11.73
C TYR A 28 -22.06 -1.31 -11.12
N LEU A 29 -22.05 -1.23 -9.79
CA LEU A 29 -21.33 -0.20 -9.05
C LEU A 29 -20.29 -0.85 -8.14
N LEU A 30 -19.00 -0.70 -8.48
CA LEU A 30 -17.87 -1.23 -7.68
C LEU A 30 -17.63 -0.44 -6.40
N LEU A 31 -18.15 0.78 -6.35
CA LEU A 31 -18.11 1.63 -5.17
C LEU A 31 -19.14 1.15 -4.15
N CYS A 32 -18.69 0.71 -2.98
CA CYS A 32 -19.58 0.24 -1.93
C CYS A 32 -19.18 0.78 -0.56
N ASN A 33 -20.18 0.97 0.30
CA ASN A 33 -20.01 1.50 1.65
C ASN A 33 -19.61 0.35 2.60
N GLY A 34 -18.41 -0.20 2.39
CA GLY A 34 -17.90 -1.37 3.12
C GLY A 34 -16.62 -1.10 3.90
N GLY A 35 -16.28 -1.97 4.85
CA GLY A 35 -15.05 -1.88 5.64
C GLY A 35 -13.79 -1.88 4.77
N GLY A 36 -12.85 -0.98 5.09
CA GLY A 36 -11.55 -0.79 4.43
C GLY A 36 -11.65 -0.26 3.00
N VAL A 37 -11.39 1.04 2.80
CA VAL A 37 -11.32 1.69 1.48
C VAL A 37 -9.87 1.73 0.97
N THR A 38 -9.20 0.58 0.98
CA THR A 38 -7.82 0.48 0.51
C THR A 38 -7.75 0.25 -0.99
N VAL A 39 -6.59 0.51 -1.60
CA VAL A 39 -6.35 0.17 -3.02
C VAL A 39 -6.58 -1.33 -3.24
N ARG A 40 -6.04 -2.18 -2.35
CA ARG A 40 -6.21 -3.63 -2.45
C ARG A 40 -7.68 -4.05 -2.35
N SER A 41 -8.45 -3.52 -1.39
CA SER A 41 -9.88 -3.91 -1.25
C SER A 41 -10.71 -3.50 -2.47
N GLN A 42 -10.37 -2.37 -3.11
CA GLN A 42 -10.98 -1.93 -4.37
C GLN A 42 -10.70 -2.92 -5.51
N GLN A 43 -9.46 -3.41 -5.62
CA GLN A 43 -9.08 -4.41 -6.62
C GLN A 43 -9.72 -5.79 -6.32
N MET A 44 -9.81 -6.18 -5.05
CA MET A 44 -10.50 -7.41 -4.64
C MET A 44 -11.96 -7.41 -5.05
N ARG A 45 -12.69 -6.30 -4.81
CA ARG A 45 -14.09 -6.14 -5.24
C ARG A 45 -14.24 -6.25 -6.75
N ALA A 46 -13.32 -5.63 -7.49
CA ALA A 46 -13.28 -5.71 -8.95
C ALA A 46 -13.09 -7.15 -9.44
N MET A 47 -12.13 -7.89 -8.86
CA MET A 47 -11.90 -9.30 -9.17
C MET A 47 -13.12 -10.17 -8.86
N ASN A 48 -13.72 -9.99 -7.68
CA ASN A 48 -14.90 -10.73 -7.25
C ASN A 48 -16.08 -10.52 -8.21
N LEU A 49 -16.34 -9.28 -8.64
CA LEU A 49 -17.37 -9.00 -9.62
C LEU A 49 -17.07 -9.63 -10.98
N ALA A 50 -15.83 -9.50 -11.47
CA ALA A 50 -15.44 -10.10 -12.74
C ALA A 50 -15.62 -11.63 -12.73
N TRP A 51 -15.22 -12.29 -11.64
CA TRP A 51 -15.43 -13.72 -11.46
C TRP A 51 -16.93 -14.09 -11.41
N ALA A 52 -17.75 -13.31 -10.72
CA ALA A 52 -19.20 -13.52 -10.67
C ALA A 52 -19.86 -13.37 -12.05
N LEU A 53 -19.36 -12.45 -12.89
CA LEU A 53 -19.88 -12.17 -14.23
C LEU A 53 -19.23 -12.96 -15.36
N ARG A 54 -18.23 -13.81 -15.10
CA ARG A 54 -17.36 -14.42 -16.14
C ARG A 54 -18.07 -15.03 -17.35
N LYS A 55 -19.24 -15.67 -17.16
CA LYS A 55 -20.05 -16.24 -18.25
C LYS A 55 -20.66 -15.16 -19.14
N GLU A 56 -21.15 -14.07 -18.55
CA GLU A 56 -21.74 -12.94 -19.28
C GLU A 56 -20.67 -12.11 -19.97
N LEU A 57 -19.51 -11.94 -19.32
CA LEU A 57 -18.37 -11.21 -19.85
C LEU A 57 -17.85 -11.81 -21.17
N GLN A 58 -17.94 -13.12 -21.36
CA GLN A 58 -17.55 -13.78 -22.63
C GLN A 58 -18.47 -13.44 -23.81
N GLN A 59 -19.70 -12.99 -23.54
CA GLN A 59 -20.74 -12.80 -24.55
C GLN A 59 -21.07 -11.34 -24.78
N LYS A 60 -20.83 -10.50 -23.77
CA LYS A 60 -21.32 -9.12 -23.72
C LYS A 60 -20.15 -8.13 -23.72
N PRO A 61 -20.16 -7.11 -24.59
CA PRO A 61 -19.21 -6.02 -24.51
C PRO A 61 -19.49 -5.12 -23.30
N VAL A 62 -18.41 -4.57 -22.75
CA VAL A 62 -18.36 -3.97 -21.43
C VAL A 62 -17.80 -2.55 -21.51
N ALA A 63 -18.49 -1.59 -20.90
CA ALA A 63 -17.96 -0.27 -20.59
C ALA A 63 -17.59 -0.19 -19.10
N VAL A 64 -16.41 0.34 -18.81
CA VAL A 64 -15.94 0.62 -17.44
C VAL A 64 -15.71 2.12 -17.32
N ILE A 65 -16.38 2.76 -16.37
CA ILE A 65 -16.28 4.21 -16.13
C ILE A 65 -15.45 4.46 -14.87
N GLY A 66 -14.24 5.02 -15.05
CA GLY A 66 -13.29 5.33 -13.98
C GLY A 66 -12.01 4.48 -14.07
N GLY A 67 -10.86 5.13 -14.30
CA GLY A 67 -9.53 4.54 -14.43
C GLY A 67 -8.72 4.49 -13.12
N GLY A 68 -9.40 4.37 -11.98
CA GLY A 68 -8.77 4.09 -10.69
C GLY A 68 -8.47 2.60 -10.49
N ALA A 69 -8.00 2.21 -9.30
CA ALA A 69 -7.55 0.86 -9.01
C ALA A 69 -8.63 -0.21 -9.27
N ALA A 70 -9.87 0.04 -8.86
CA ALA A 70 -11.00 -0.85 -9.12
C ALA A 70 -11.28 -1.02 -10.62
N GLY A 71 -11.34 0.08 -11.37
CA GLY A 71 -11.70 0.06 -12.79
C GLY A 71 -10.63 -0.59 -13.65
N ILE A 72 -9.36 -0.28 -13.39
CA ILE A 72 -8.21 -0.93 -14.01
C ILE A 72 -8.24 -2.44 -13.78
N THR A 73 -8.43 -2.87 -12.53
CA THR A 73 -8.46 -4.30 -12.20
C THR A 73 -9.66 -5.00 -12.81
N PHE A 74 -10.85 -4.39 -12.79
CA PHE A 74 -12.04 -4.99 -13.40
C PHE A 74 -11.87 -5.11 -14.92
N ALA A 75 -11.40 -4.06 -15.59
CA ALA A 75 -11.17 -4.06 -17.03
C ALA A 75 -10.14 -5.13 -17.44
N ALA A 76 -9.05 -5.23 -16.67
CA ALA A 76 -8.04 -6.29 -16.83
C ALA A 76 -8.64 -7.69 -16.71
N ALA A 77 -9.39 -7.94 -15.64
CA ALA A 77 -10.01 -9.24 -15.37
C ALA A 77 -11.05 -9.61 -16.44
N ALA A 78 -11.96 -8.70 -16.76
CA ALA A 78 -12.98 -8.91 -17.77
C ALA A 78 -12.37 -9.20 -19.15
N ALA A 79 -11.35 -8.45 -19.55
CA ALA A 79 -10.67 -8.66 -20.83
C ALA A 79 -9.93 -10.01 -20.88
N LYS A 80 -9.27 -10.42 -19.79
CA LYS A 80 -8.66 -11.76 -19.68
C LYS A 80 -9.67 -12.90 -19.76
N LEU A 81 -10.88 -12.69 -19.23
CA LEU A 81 -11.99 -13.64 -19.34
C LEU A 81 -12.65 -13.66 -20.73
N GLY A 82 -12.18 -12.83 -21.67
CA GLY A 82 -12.68 -12.80 -23.04
C GLY A 82 -13.70 -11.70 -23.33
N ALA A 83 -13.95 -10.75 -22.43
CA ALA A 83 -14.81 -9.61 -22.75
C ALA A 83 -14.15 -8.63 -23.73
N LYS A 84 -14.95 -8.00 -24.58
CA LYS A 84 -14.56 -6.76 -25.28
C LYS A 84 -14.80 -5.59 -24.34
N VAL A 85 -13.73 -4.98 -23.85
CA VAL A 85 -13.77 -3.95 -22.81
C VAL A 85 -13.38 -2.58 -23.37
N ARG A 86 -14.16 -1.57 -23.00
CA ARG A 86 -13.87 -0.14 -23.18
C ARG A 86 -13.75 0.50 -21.79
N LEU A 87 -12.54 0.94 -21.42
CA LEU A 87 -12.29 1.66 -20.15
C LEU A 87 -12.21 3.16 -20.43
N PHE A 88 -13.03 3.96 -19.76
CA PHE A 88 -13.06 5.42 -19.87
C PHE A 88 -12.53 6.07 -18.59
N GLU A 89 -11.61 7.01 -18.74
CA GLU A 89 -11.08 7.84 -17.67
C GLU A 89 -10.96 9.29 -18.16
N SER A 90 -11.57 10.20 -17.39
CA SER A 90 -11.58 11.64 -17.70
C SER A 90 -10.20 12.30 -17.68
N SER A 91 -9.22 11.67 -17.06
CA SER A 91 -7.83 12.12 -16.94
C SER A 91 -6.88 10.99 -17.34
N LYS A 92 -5.75 10.87 -16.65
CA LYS A 92 -4.87 9.70 -16.71
C LYS A 92 -5.32 8.62 -15.74
N LEU A 93 -4.96 7.37 -16.05
CA LEU A 93 -5.11 6.25 -15.13
C LEU A 93 -4.42 6.53 -13.78
N MET A 94 -5.10 6.21 -12.67
CA MET A 94 -4.60 6.42 -11.30
C MET A 94 -4.13 7.85 -10.97
N HIS A 95 -4.65 8.88 -11.66
CA HIS A 95 -4.13 10.26 -11.58
C HIS A 95 -4.09 10.87 -10.16
N LEU A 96 -4.94 10.41 -9.23
CA LEU A 96 -4.92 10.89 -7.85
C LEU A 96 -3.68 10.40 -7.10
N GLN A 97 -3.26 9.15 -7.33
CA GLN A 97 -2.13 8.54 -6.64
C GLN A 97 -0.80 8.84 -7.33
N VAL A 98 -0.81 8.98 -8.66
CA VAL A 98 0.39 9.35 -9.42
C VAL A 98 0.90 10.72 -8.98
N GLY A 99 2.11 10.74 -8.44
CA GLY A 99 2.76 11.96 -7.92
C GLY A 99 2.65 12.11 -6.40
N SER A 100 1.95 11.19 -5.73
CA SER A 100 1.87 11.13 -4.27
C SER A 100 3.05 10.35 -3.68
N TRP A 101 4.19 11.02 -3.53
CA TRP A 101 5.47 10.41 -3.08
C TRP A 101 5.60 10.22 -1.57
N HIS A 102 4.68 10.76 -0.77
CA HIS A 102 4.77 10.81 0.69
C HIS A 102 3.74 9.92 1.39
N ARG A 103 2.80 9.34 0.64
CA ARG A 103 1.75 8.46 1.18
C ARG A 103 2.13 7.01 0.95
N PRO A 104 2.62 6.25 1.94
CA PRO A 104 2.83 4.83 1.75
C PRO A 104 1.49 4.11 1.59
N LEU A 105 1.51 3.10 0.73
CA LEU A 105 0.46 2.12 0.60
C LEU A 105 1.05 0.77 0.93
N HIS A 106 0.39 0.08 1.86
CA HIS A 106 0.72 -1.30 2.22
C HIS A 106 -0.50 -2.18 1.96
N PRO A 107 -0.35 -3.30 1.24
CA PRO A 107 -1.48 -4.06 0.73
C PRO A 107 -2.28 -4.74 1.83
N GLU A 108 -1.66 -5.20 2.92
CA GLU A 108 -2.35 -5.96 3.96
C GLU A 108 -2.38 -5.25 5.32
N ILE A 109 -1.88 -4.01 5.44
CA ILE A 109 -1.69 -3.41 6.77
C ILE A 109 -2.99 -3.21 7.55
N TYR A 110 -4.10 -3.09 6.82
CA TYR A 110 -5.44 -2.96 7.38
C TYR A 110 -5.92 -4.23 8.09
N THR A 111 -5.29 -5.38 7.86
CA THR A 111 -5.60 -6.62 8.58
C THR A 111 -4.96 -6.66 9.95
N TRP A 112 -4.07 -5.71 10.31
CA TRP A 112 -3.48 -5.65 11.64
C TRP A 112 -4.59 -5.59 12.70
N PRO A 113 -4.53 -6.42 13.77
CA PRO A 113 -3.36 -7.13 14.29
C PRO A 113 -3.12 -8.55 13.75
N GLU A 114 -3.77 -8.96 12.65
CA GLU A 114 -3.49 -10.27 12.04
C GLU A 114 -2.05 -10.39 11.53
N SER A 115 -1.51 -11.61 11.53
CA SER A 115 -0.15 -11.90 11.03
C SER A 115 -0.01 -11.71 9.52
N THR A 116 -1.12 -11.58 8.79
CA THR A 116 -1.11 -11.26 7.35
C THR A 116 -0.74 -9.80 7.09
N ALA A 117 -0.84 -8.91 8.09
CA ALA A 117 -0.60 -7.47 7.95
C ALA A 117 0.82 -7.10 7.51
N TYR A 118 1.72 -8.08 7.56
CA TYR A 118 3.16 -8.01 7.28
C TYR A 118 3.52 -8.34 5.84
N ARG A 119 2.55 -8.84 5.07
CA ARG A 119 2.82 -9.29 3.70
C ARG A 119 3.01 -8.04 2.84
N PRO A 120 4.21 -7.84 2.26
CA PRO A 120 4.50 -6.61 1.52
C PRO A 120 3.93 -6.64 0.10
N VAL A 121 3.18 -7.67 -0.28
CA VAL A 121 2.65 -7.89 -1.63
C VAL A 121 1.13 -8.05 -1.55
N SER A 122 0.40 -7.53 -2.53
CA SER A 122 -1.06 -7.62 -2.56
C SER A 122 -1.61 -9.02 -2.86
N HIS A 123 -0.75 -9.92 -3.37
CA HIS A 123 -1.09 -11.30 -3.76
C HIS A 123 -2.32 -11.37 -4.69
N LEU A 124 -2.57 -10.31 -5.47
CA LEU A 124 -3.63 -10.30 -6.47
C LEU A 124 -3.14 -11.01 -7.73
N PRO A 125 -3.99 -11.84 -8.37
CA PRO A 125 -3.61 -12.59 -9.58
C PRO A 125 -3.47 -11.68 -10.81
N LEU A 126 -4.07 -10.48 -10.75
CA LEU A 126 -3.96 -9.47 -11.80
C LEU A 126 -3.58 -8.13 -11.19
N VAL A 127 -2.70 -7.43 -11.88
CA VAL A 127 -2.25 -6.06 -11.53
C VAL A 127 -1.95 -5.91 -10.04
N GLY A 128 -1.36 -6.95 -9.44
CA GLY A 128 -0.91 -6.93 -8.04
C GLY A 128 0.15 -5.84 -7.83
N TRP A 129 0.59 -5.61 -6.61
CA TRP A 129 1.60 -4.59 -6.34
C TRP A 129 2.30 -4.84 -5.02
N THR A 130 3.43 -4.19 -4.83
CA THR A 130 4.24 -4.28 -3.60
C THR A 130 4.18 -2.99 -2.81
N THR A 131 4.41 -3.09 -1.50
CA THR A 131 4.42 -1.92 -0.59
C THR A 131 5.40 -0.87 -1.10
N GLY A 132 4.93 0.37 -1.16
CA GLY A 132 5.69 1.53 -1.64
C GLY A 132 4.89 2.81 -1.43
N THR A 133 5.35 3.93 -2.00
CA THR A 133 4.56 5.16 -2.01
C THR A 133 3.33 4.99 -2.90
N ALA A 134 2.33 5.85 -2.74
CA ALA A 134 1.14 5.84 -3.58
C ALA A 134 1.50 6.09 -5.05
N HIS A 135 2.53 6.90 -5.31
CA HIS A 135 3.13 7.00 -6.63
C HIS A 135 3.67 5.64 -7.13
N ASP A 136 4.53 4.97 -6.35
CA ASP A 136 5.15 3.70 -6.77
C ASP A 136 4.10 2.64 -7.08
N VAL A 137 3.11 2.51 -6.19
CA VAL A 137 2.01 1.56 -6.34
C VAL A 137 1.14 1.88 -7.56
N ALA A 138 0.82 3.15 -7.79
CA ALA A 138 0.05 3.55 -8.96
C ALA A 138 0.82 3.27 -10.26
N THR A 139 2.10 3.64 -10.31
CA THR A 139 2.99 3.38 -11.45
C THR A 139 3.12 1.89 -11.72
N GLU A 140 3.27 1.07 -10.67
CA GLU A 140 3.31 -0.38 -10.76
C GLU A 140 2.00 -0.98 -11.32
N ILE A 141 0.85 -0.56 -10.78
CA ILE A 141 -0.48 -1.00 -11.26
C ILE A 141 -0.68 -0.61 -12.73
N VAL A 142 -0.38 0.64 -13.10
CA VAL A 142 -0.56 1.14 -14.47
C VAL A 142 0.38 0.42 -15.43
N SER A 143 1.65 0.21 -15.08
CA SER A 143 2.60 -0.52 -15.93
C SER A 143 2.12 -1.94 -16.24
N LYS A 144 1.66 -2.67 -15.22
CA LYS A 144 1.09 -4.02 -15.39
C LYS A 144 -0.14 -4.00 -16.28
N PHE A 145 -1.03 -3.04 -16.06
CA PHE A 145 -2.24 -2.90 -16.85
C PHE A 145 -1.93 -2.60 -18.34
N ARG A 146 -0.97 -1.72 -18.62
CA ARG A 146 -0.55 -1.40 -20.00
C ARG A 146 0.11 -2.57 -20.70
N THR A 147 0.92 -3.34 -19.99
CA THR A 147 1.50 -4.58 -20.51
C THR A 147 0.41 -5.57 -20.89
N LEU A 148 -0.56 -5.76 -19.98
CA LEU A 148 -1.71 -6.61 -20.23
C LEU A 148 -2.54 -6.12 -21.44
N GLN A 149 -2.80 -4.83 -21.52
CA GLN A 149 -3.50 -4.20 -22.64
C GLN A 149 -2.78 -4.49 -23.98
N LYS A 150 -1.46 -4.30 -24.03
CA LYS A 150 -0.65 -4.59 -25.22
C LYS A 150 -0.73 -6.05 -25.63
N HIS A 151 -0.71 -6.97 -24.66
CA HIS A 151 -0.80 -8.41 -24.92
C HIS A 151 -2.19 -8.83 -25.43
N LEU A 152 -3.26 -8.24 -24.89
CA LEU A 152 -4.63 -8.56 -25.27
C LEU A 152 -5.07 -7.89 -26.58
N GLY A 153 -4.43 -6.78 -26.96
CA GLY A 153 -4.76 -5.99 -28.14
C GLY A 153 -5.97 -5.06 -27.93
N GLU A 154 -6.05 -3.99 -28.74
CA GLU A 154 -7.08 -2.96 -28.63
C GLU A 154 -8.50 -3.46 -28.95
N GLU A 155 -8.61 -4.54 -29.73
CA GLU A 155 -9.90 -5.17 -29.99
C GLU A 155 -10.54 -5.72 -28.70
N ARG A 156 -9.70 -6.25 -27.80
CA ARG A 156 -10.13 -6.84 -26.54
C ARG A 156 -10.21 -5.80 -25.42
N LEU A 157 -9.21 -4.94 -25.30
CA LEU A 157 -9.12 -3.94 -24.23
C LEU A 157 -8.69 -2.58 -24.81
N LYS A 158 -9.65 -1.68 -24.97
CA LYS A 158 -9.42 -0.30 -25.40
C LYS A 158 -9.56 0.64 -24.22
N VAL A 159 -8.60 1.56 -24.09
CA VAL A 159 -8.53 2.53 -22.99
C VAL A 159 -8.64 3.93 -23.58
N HIS A 160 -9.56 4.71 -23.02
CA HIS A 160 -9.91 6.06 -23.41
C HIS A 160 -9.56 7.00 -22.25
N GLU A 161 -8.35 7.58 -22.28
CA GLU A 161 -7.90 8.59 -21.31
C GLU A 161 -8.21 10.00 -21.81
N GLY A 162 -8.51 10.92 -20.90
CA GLY A 162 -8.97 12.27 -21.25
C GLY A 162 -10.41 12.31 -21.77
N GLU A 163 -11.14 11.20 -21.68
CA GLU A 163 -12.52 11.08 -22.15
C GLU A 163 -13.46 10.90 -20.97
N ARG A 164 -14.38 11.86 -20.78
CA ARG A 164 -15.38 11.79 -19.71
C ARG A 164 -16.58 11.00 -20.21
N ALA A 165 -16.78 9.82 -19.64
CA ALA A 165 -17.98 9.03 -19.85
C ALA A 165 -19.07 9.37 -18.83
N THR A 166 -20.29 9.57 -19.31
CA THR A 166 -21.49 9.83 -18.51
C THR A 166 -22.66 8.97 -18.95
N LEU A 167 -23.67 8.83 -18.09
CA LEU A 167 -24.93 8.16 -18.37
C LEU A 167 -26.06 9.20 -18.46
N THR A 168 -26.95 9.03 -19.43
CA THR A 168 -28.24 9.74 -19.47
C THR A 168 -29.21 9.18 -18.42
N ASN A 169 -30.38 9.79 -18.30
CA ASN A 169 -31.42 9.29 -17.39
C ASN A 169 -32.09 8.01 -17.90
N GLU A 170 -31.93 7.72 -19.19
CA GLU A 170 -32.35 6.50 -19.88
C GLU A 170 -31.27 5.41 -19.80
N GLY A 171 -30.08 5.75 -19.27
CA GLY A 171 -28.94 4.84 -19.13
C GLY A 171 -28.03 4.78 -20.36
N GLU A 172 -28.24 5.64 -21.34
CA GLU A 172 -27.39 5.67 -22.53
C GLU A 172 -26.00 6.20 -22.18
N LEU A 173 -24.96 5.56 -22.71
CA LEU A 173 -23.58 5.97 -22.52
C LEU A 173 -23.24 7.13 -23.45
N LYS A 174 -22.77 8.23 -22.87
CA LYS A 174 -22.19 9.36 -23.59
C LYS A 174 -20.72 9.53 -23.25
N VAL A 175 -19.93 9.94 -24.24
CA VAL A 175 -18.51 10.24 -24.10
C VAL A 175 -18.27 11.66 -24.59
N ASN A 176 -17.74 12.51 -23.71
CA ASN A 176 -17.55 13.94 -23.97
C ASN A 176 -18.84 14.63 -24.48
N GLY A 177 -19.99 14.22 -23.94
CA GLY A 177 -21.32 14.73 -24.30
C GLY A 177 -21.91 14.17 -25.60
N SER A 178 -21.17 13.34 -26.35
CA SER A 178 -21.66 12.68 -27.56
C SER A 178 -22.14 11.26 -27.27
N GLU A 179 -23.19 10.80 -27.95
CA GLU A 179 -23.67 9.42 -27.84
C GLU A 179 -22.58 8.41 -28.22
N TYR A 180 -22.43 7.37 -27.41
CA TYR A 180 -21.51 6.26 -27.68
C TYR A 180 -22.30 5.07 -28.25
N PRO A 181 -21.76 4.32 -29.22
CA PRO A 181 -22.48 3.23 -29.88
C PRO A 181 -23.17 2.24 -28.94
N SER A 182 -24.38 1.82 -29.32
CA SER A 182 -25.29 0.95 -28.54
C SER A 182 -24.83 -0.50 -28.40
N GLU A 183 -23.57 -0.81 -28.72
CA GLU A 183 -23.05 -2.18 -28.66
C GLU A 183 -22.85 -2.64 -27.22
N ILE A 184 -22.59 -1.72 -26.28
CA ILE A 184 -22.35 -2.01 -24.86
C ILE A 184 -23.58 -2.66 -24.23
N GLN A 185 -23.38 -3.72 -23.46
CA GLN A 185 -24.46 -4.43 -22.74
C GLN A 185 -24.21 -4.52 -21.23
N ILE A 186 -22.98 -4.24 -20.78
CA ILE A 186 -22.62 -4.19 -19.37
C ILE A 186 -21.90 -2.87 -19.11
N VAL A 187 -22.36 -2.12 -18.12
CA VAL A 187 -21.72 -0.88 -17.66
C VAL A 187 -21.27 -1.06 -16.22
N VAL A 188 -19.99 -0.84 -15.96
CA VAL A 188 -19.41 -0.91 -14.62
C VAL A 188 -18.92 0.47 -14.19
N LEU A 189 -19.57 1.01 -13.17
CA LEU A 189 -19.23 2.25 -12.52
C LEU A 189 -18.13 1.97 -11.48
N ALA A 190 -16.90 2.35 -11.85
CA ALA A 190 -15.69 2.18 -11.06
C ALA A 190 -15.14 3.53 -10.54
N VAL A 191 -16.03 4.51 -10.37
CA VAL A 191 -15.68 5.82 -9.84
C VAL A 191 -15.31 5.71 -8.36
N GLY A 192 -14.14 6.23 -8.01
CA GLY A 192 -13.62 6.24 -6.65
C GLY A 192 -14.30 7.28 -5.75
N PHE A 193 -13.64 7.64 -4.65
CA PHE A 193 -14.14 8.61 -3.68
C PHE A 193 -13.85 10.08 -4.07
N GLY A 194 -13.20 10.29 -5.21
CA GLY A 194 -12.79 11.62 -5.68
C GLY A 194 -11.72 12.28 -4.82
N VAL A 195 -11.52 13.58 -5.04
CA VAL A 195 -10.77 14.47 -4.14
C VAL A 195 -11.69 14.89 -3.01
N GLU A 196 -11.15 15.10 -1.81
CA GLU A 196 -11.93 15.66 -0.71
C GLU A 196 -12.49 17.04 -1.09
N ASP A 197 -13.80 17.11 -1.29
CA ASP A 197 -14.47 18.40 -1.46
C ASP A 197 -14.46 19.14 -0.12
N ASN A 198 -13.63 20.17 -0.01
CA ASN A 198 -13.61 21.02 1.17
C ASN A 198 -13.99 22.41 0.67
N PRO A 199 -15.01 23.05 1.28
CA PRO A 199 -15.45 24.40 0.88
C PRO A 199 -14.36 25.47 1.05
N ILE A 200 -13.21 25.09 1.60
CA ILE A 200 -12.09 25.96 1.89
C ILE A 200 -10.92 25.55 0.99
N ASP A 201 -10.43 26.50 0.18
CA ASP A 201 -9.24 26.33 -0.65
C ASP A 201 -7.97 26.38 0.23
N LEU A 202 -7.74 25.30 0.97
CA LEU A 202 -6.52 25.12 1.76
C LEU A 202 -5.41 24.55 0.88
N PRO A 203 -4.15 24.99 1.03
CA PRO A 203 -3.04 24.39 0.30
C PRO A 203 -2.86 22.89 0.61
N LEU A 204 -3.38 22.40 1.74
CA LEU A 204 -3.31 21.00 2.20
C LEU A 204 -4.60 20.19 1.95
N ASN A 205 -5.41 20.56 0.96
CA ASN A 205 -6.78 20.08 0.87
C ASN A 205 -6.94 18.59 0.53
N SER A 206 -6.05 18.07 -0.32
CA SER A 206 -6.17 16.69 -0.80
C SER A 206 -5.27 15.75 -0.02
N TYR A 207 -5.80 14.59 0.37
CA TYR A 207 -5.02 13.53 1.00
C TYR A 207 -3.84 13.07 0.14
N TRP A 208 -3.98 13.09 -1.20
CA TRP A 208 -2.96 12.58 -2.11
C TRP A 208 -1.89 13.60 -2.50
N ARG A 209 -2.18 14.90 -2.39
CA ARG A 209 -1.26 15.95 -2.84
C ARG A 209 -0.05 16.05 -1.91
N VAL A 210 1.14 16.21 -2.51
CA VAL A 210 2.40 16.44 -1.77
C VAL A 210 2.27 17.72 -0.95
N ASP A 211 2.68 17.63 0.30
CA ASP A 211 2.65 18.74 1.23
C ASP A 211 3.94 18.89 2.03
N ALA A 212 4.05 20.01 2.76
CA ALA A 212 5.20 20.35 3.58
C ALA A 212 5.01 19.99 5.07
N LEU A 213 4.00 19.19 5.44
CA LEU A 213 3.73 18.87 6.84
C LEU A 213 4.92 18.15 7.50
N ASP A 214 5.61 17.29 6.74
CA ASP A 214 6.79 16.55 7.22
C ASP A 214 8.08 17.39 7.25
N GLN A 215 8.04 18.65 6.76
CA GLN A 215 9.18 19.56 6.81
C GLN A 215 9.25 20.33 8.13
N SER A 216 10.44 20.86 8.44
CA SER A 216 10.60 21.79 9.56
C SER A 216 9.89 23.11 9.25
N PHE A 217 9.13 23.61 10.22
CA PHE A 217 8.48 24.91 10.09
C PHE A 217 9.52 26.03 10.22
N LEU A 218 9.61 26.88 9.18
CA LEU A 218 10.50 28.03 9.16
C LEU A 218 9.78 29.22 9.80
N GLY A 219 9.99 29.46 11.10
CA GLY A 219 9.39 30.59 11.81
C GLY A 219 9.84 30.67 13.27
N GLU A 220 9.61 31.83 13.88
CA GLU A 220 9.86 32.03 15.31
C GLU A 220 8.73 31.43 16.15
N GLY A 221 9.11 30.72 17.22
CA GLY A 221 8.18 30.11 18.18
C GLY A 221 7.71 28.71 17.80
N LYS A 222 7.01 28.08 18.73
CA LYS A 222 6.47 26.72 18.57
C LYS A 222 5.33 26.71 17.54
N PRO A 223 5.44 25.98 16.42
CA PRO A 223 4.37 25.90 15.44
C PRO A 223 3.11 25.24 16.02
N THR A 224 1.94 25.70 15.61
CA THR A 224 0.65 25.11 15.92
C THR A 224 0.05 24.52 14.65
N VAL A 225 -0.34 23.24 14.71
CA VAL A 225 -1.05 22.52 13.65
C VAL A 225 -2.43 22.12 14.16
N VAL A 226 -3.47 22.41 13.39
CA VAL A 226 -4.83 21.95 13.65
C VAL A 226 -5.14 20.79 12.70
N VAL A 227 -5.50 19.63 13.26
CA VAL A 227 -6.02 18.49 12.49
C VAL A 227 -7.48 18.30 12.85
N SER A 228 -8.35 18.30 11.85
CA SER A 228 -9.80 18.29 12.01
C SER A 228 -10.37 17.06 11.31
N GLY A 229 -10.73 16.01 12.05
CA GLY A 229 -11.07 14.71 11.49
C GLY A 229 -10.87 13.56 12.45
N ALA A 230 -11.50 12.41 12.19
CA ALA A 230 -11.36 11.19 13.00
C ALA A 230 -11.20 9.90 12.16
N GLY A 231 -11.16 10.03 10.83
CA GLY A 231 -10.87 8.90 9.93
C GLY A 231 -9.36 8.67 9.80
N ASP A 232 -8.96 7.65 9.02
CA ASP A 232 -7.54 7.31 8.83
C ASP A 232 -6.68 8.47 8.37
N GLY A 233 -7.17 9.25 7.40
CA GLY A 233 -6.45 10.44 6.95
C GLY A 233 -6.11 11.36 8.12
N ALA A 234 -7.06 11.63 9.02
CA ALA A 234 -6.83 12.48 10.19
C ALA A 234 -5.85 11.88 11.18
N LEU A 235 -5.97 10.58 11.49
CA LEU A 235 -5.06 9.90 12.41
C LEU A 235 -3.62 9.89 11.87
N ILE A 236 -3.45 9.72 10.57
CA ILE A 236 -2.15 9.83 9.89
C ILE A 236 -1.60 11.26 10.01
N GLU A 237 -2.41 12.30 9.80
CA GLU A 237 -1.93 13.68 9.97
C GLU A 237 -1.57 14.01 11.41
N VAL A 238 -2.28 13.46 12.41
CA VAL A 238 -1.90 13.58 13.83
C VAL A 238 -0.53 12.95 14.06
N LEU A 239 -0.30 11.73 13.55
CA LEU A 239 1.00 11.05 13.65
C LEU A 239 2.13 11.85 12.99
N ARG A 240 1.92 12.31 11.74
CA ARG A 240 2.87 13.16 10.99
C ARG A 240 3.21 14.46 11.72
N SER A 241 2.21 15.06 12.37
CA SER A 241 2.39 16.33 13.08
C SER A 241 3.16 16.15 14.40
N CYS A 242 3.02 15.00 15.06
CA CYS A 242 3.67 14.71 16.34
C CYS A 242 5.07 14.09 16.20
N VAL A 243 5.36 13.40 15.09
CA VAL A 243 6.57 12.57 14.92
C VAL A 243 7.46 13.11 13.78
N GLN A 244 8.73 13.35 14.06
CA GLN A 244 9.76 13.90 13.17
C GLN A 244 10.23 12.84 12.19
N GLU A 245 10.55 13.28 10.96
CA GLU A 245 11.00 12.39 9.89
C GLU A 245 10.09 11.17 9.77
N PHE A 246 8.78 11.44 9.79
CA PHE A 246 7.76 10.43 9.66
C PHE A 246 7.68 9.98 8.20
N ASP A 247 8.66 9.17 7.80
CA ASP A 247 8.47 8.30 6.65
C ASP A 247 7.56 7.15 7.12
N GLN A 248 6.28 7.32 6.84
CA GLN A 248 5.23 6.43 7.33
C GLN A 248 5.49 4.97 6.93
N GLY A 249 6.14 4.69 5.78
CA GLY A 249 6.42 3.33 5.33
C GLY A 249 7.37 2.59 6.28
N PRO A 250 8.65 2.98 6.35
CA PRO A 250 9.64 2.40 7.27
C PRO A 250 9.21 2.49 8.73
N PHE A 251 8.48 3.55 9.13
CA PHE A 251 7.94 3.65 10.47
C PHE A 251 6.95 2.51 10.76
N LEU A 252 5.98 2.29 9.87
CA LEU A 252 5.01 1.21 10.02
C LEU A 252 5.68 -0.16 9.95
N ASP A 253 6.66 -0.38 9.06
CA ASP A 253 7.43 -1.63 9.00
C ASP A 253 8.10 -1.93 10.34
N ARG A 254 8.63 -0.90 11.03
CA ARG A 254 9.21 -1.04 12.36
C ARG A 254 8.16 -1.41 13.41
N ILE A 255 7.01 -0.73 13.42
CA ILE A 255 5.91 -1.02 14.35
C ILE A 255 5.40 -2.45 14.14
N LEU A 256 5.20 -2.84 12.88
CA LEU A 256 4.86 -4.19 12.50
C LEU A 256 5.90 -5.14 13.10
N ALA A 257 7.19 -5.02 12.77
CA ALA A 257 8.23 -5.93 13.25
C ALA A 257 8.25 -6.09 14.79
N LEU A 258 8.00 -5.01 15.54
CA LEU A 258 7.89 -5.05 17.00
C LEU A 258 6.67 -5.83 17.48
N THR A 259 5.51 -5.62 16.86
CA THR A 259 4.25 -6.26 17.28
C THR A 259 4.10 -7.70 16.80
N LEU A 260 4.85 -8.14 15.77
CA LEU A 260 4.73 -9.50 15.20
C LEU A 260 4.94 -10.59 16.25
N ARG A 261 5.93 -10.39 17.11
CA ARG A 261 6.34 -11.35 18.14
C ARG A 261 5.61 -11.16 19.47
N ASP A 262 4.74 -10.16 19.56
CA ASP A 262 3.95 -9.85 20.73
C ASP A 262 2.51 -10.36 20.57
N GLN A 263 2.34 -11.69 20.72
CA GLN A 263 1.03 -12.33 20.55
C GLN A 263 0.02 -11.81 21.59
N GLU A 264 0.46 -11.55 22.82
CA GLU A 264 -0.39 -11.06 23.90
C GLU A 264 -0.96 -9.67 23.58
N LEU A 265 -0.11 -8.74 23.10
CA LEU A 265 -0.59 -7.45 22.64
C LEU A 265 -1.59 -7.62 21.50
N ARG A 266 -1.24 -8.40 20.47
CA ARG A 266 -2.12 -8.60 19.31
C ARG A 266 -3.47 -9.18 19.70
N ASP A 267 -3.51 -10.17 20.59
CA ASP A 267 -4.77 -10.75 21.10
C ASP A 267 -5.57 -9.73 21.92
N MET A 268 -4.90 -8.87 22.68
CA MET A 268 -5.56 -7.78 23.38
C MET A 268 -6.16 -6.76 22.42
N ILE A 269 -5.43 -6.36 21.38
CA ILE A 269 -5.94 -5.47 20.33
C ILE A 269 -7.18 -6.07 19.68
N LYS A 270 -7.16 -7.37 19.33
CA LYS A 270 -8.36 -8.05 18.79
C LYS A 270 -9.55 -7.94 19.74
N LYS A 271 -9.32 -8.15 21.05
CA LYS A 271 -10.37 -7.98 22.08
C LYS A 271 -10.89 -6.55 22.16
N VAL A 272 -10.02 -5.54 22.02
CA VAL A 272 -10.40 -4.12 22.01
C VAL A 272 -11.23 -3.80 20.77
N GLU A 273 -10.82 -4.29 19.60
CA GLU A 273 -11.45 -4.04 18.31
C GLU A 273 -12.79 -4.78 18.13
N ASN A 274 -12.99 -5.90 18.82
CA ASN A 274 -14.26 -6.64 18.82
C ASN A 274 -15.38 -5.97 19.65
N LYS A 275 -15.10 -4.84 20.30
CA LYS A 275 -16.11 -4.11 21.09
C LYS A 275 -17.11 -3.39 20.19
N THR A 276 -18.36 -3.34 20.60
CA THR A 276 -19.45 -2.76 19.79
C THR A 276 -19.57 -1.25 19.92
N ARG A 277 -19.05 -0.65 21.00
CA ARG A 277 -19.11 0.80 21.23
C ARG A 277 -17.72 1.43 21.09
N ASN A 278 -17.63 2.45 20.25
CA ASN A 278 -16.40 3.18 19.95
C ASN A 278 -15.73 3.85 21.17
N GLU A 279 -16.51 4.25 22.17
CA GLU A 279 -15.98 4.74 23.46
C GLU A 279 -15.21 3.64 24.21
N GLN A 280 -15.69 2.40 24.14
CA GLN A 280 -15.01 1.27 24.76
C GLN A 280 -13.76 0.84 23.99
N VAL A 281 -13.71 1.10 22.68
CA VAL A 281 -12.52 0.93 21.84
C VAL A 281 -11.46 1.93 22.28
N TRP A 282 -11.81 3.23 22.34
CA TRP A 282 -10.93 4.29 22.84
C TRP A 282 -10.37 4.00 24.22
N SER A 283 -11.24 3.75 25.21
CA SER A 283 -10.81 3.43 26.57
C SER A 283 -10.00 2.12 26.64
N GLY A 284 -10.29 1.16 25.75
CA GLY A 284 -9.53 -0.08 25.64
C GLY A 284 -8.10 0.15 25.19
N TYR A 285 -7.89 1.03 24.22
CA TYR A 285 -6.56 1.41 23.74
C TYR A 285 -5.76 2.21 24.77
N LEU A 286 -6.38 3.18 25.44
CA LEU A 286 -5.72 3.94 26.51
C LEU A 286 -5.39 3.07 27.74
N GLY A 287 -6.19 2.03 27.99
CA GLY A 287 -6.01 1.09 29.09
C GLY A 287 -5.07 -0.09 28.79
N LEU A 288 -4.34 -0.08 27.67
CA LEU A 288 -3.39 -1.15 27.36
C LEU A 288 -2.30 -1.24 28.46
N ASN A 289 -2.05 -2.47 28.92
CA ASN A 289 -1.10 -2.73 29.99
C ASN A 289 0.32 -2.38 29.53
N PRO A 290 1.06 -1.49 30.23
CA PRO A 290 2.42 -1.12 29.85
C PRO A 290 3.42 -2.29 29.85
N HIS A 291 3.07 -3.44 30.43
CA HIS A 291 3.91 -4.64 30.45
C HIS A 291 3.91 -5.47 29.16
N TYR A 292 3.10 -5.13 28.15
CA TYR A 292 3.23 -5.78 26.84
C TYR A 292 4.64 -5.57 26.27
N ARG A 293 5.28 -6.66 25.84
CA ARG A 293 6.70 -6.70 25.46
C ARG A 293 7.10 -5.58 24.49
N SER A 294 6.26 -5.33 23.48
CA SER A 294 6.55 -4.38 22.41
C SER A 294 6.23 -2.93 22.76
N LEU A 295 5.37 -2.67 23.76
CA LEU A 295 4.91 -1.30 24.07
C LEU A 295 6.04 -0.36 24.51
N PRO A 296 6.95 -0.72 25.44
CA PRO A 296 8.04 0.17 25.82
C PRO A 296 8.93 0.57 24.63
N GLU A 297 9.18 -0.36 23.70
CA GLU A 297 9.97 -0.06 22.50
C GLU A 297 9.23 0.85 21.52
N ILE A 298 7.92 0.67 21.35
CA ILE A 298 7.07 1.53 20.53
C ILE A 298 6.99 2.93 21.12
N ASP A 299 6.76 3.03 22.43
CA ASP A 299 6.68 4.31 23.14
C ASP A 299 8.01 5.06 23.08
N LYS A 300 9.13 4.34 23.24
CA LYS A 300 10.47 4.87 23.04
C LYS A 300 10.65 5.40 21.61
N LEU A 301 10.29 4.62 20.59
CA LEU A 301 10.39 5.02 19.18
C LEU A 301 9.59 6.31 18.89
N LEU A 302 8.37 6.42 19.40
CA LEU A 302 7.54 7.62 19.27
C LEU A 302 8.20 8.82 19.97
N SER A 303 8.70 8.61 21.19
CA SER A 303 9.28 9.66 22.03
C SER A 303 10.59 10.22 21.48
N GLU A 304 11.46 9.34 20.97
CA GLU A 304 12.77 9.72 20.39
C GLU A 304 12.60 10.56 19.12
N LYS A 305 11.50 10.36 18.41
CA LYS A 305 11.14 11.11 17.21
C LYS A 305 10.13 12.22 17.48
N LYS A 306 9.94 12.70 18.72
CA LYS A 306 8.94 13.75 18.96
C LYS A 306 9.27 15.05 18.21
N ARG A 307 8.25 15.75 17.71
CA ARG A 307 8.37 17.11 17.17
C ARG A 307 8.07 18.14 18.25
N ASP A 308 8.77 19.26 18.22
CA ASP A 308 8.43 20.42 19.05
C ASP A 308 7.35 21.28 18.37
N ILE A 309 6.14 20.74 18.31
CA ILE A 309 4.96 21.34 17.66
C ILE A 309 3.75 21.15 18.57
N ALA A 310 2.89 22.16 18.63
CA ALA A 310 1.59 22.07 19.28
C ALA A 310 0.55 21.53 18.28
N VAL A 311 -0.06 20.39 18.58
CA VAL A 311 -1.08 19.76 17.74
C VAL A 311 -2.43 19.87 18.42
N LYS A 312 -3.40 20.46 17.73
CA LYS A 312 -4.80 20.55 18.17
C LYS A 312 -5.64 19.62 17.30
N TRP A 313 -6.23 18.60 17.91
CA TRP A 313 -6.98 17.57 17.21
C TRP A 313 -8.48 17.70 17.47
N LEU A 314 -9.23 18.13 16.46
CA LEU A 314 -10.66 18.41 16.50
C LEU A 314 -11.44 17.24 15.86
N PHE A 315 -12.49 16.78 16.54
CA PHE A 315 -13.38 15.73 16.03
C PHE A 315 -14.82 15.90 16.54
N HIS A 316 -15.79 15.53 15.69
CA HIS A 316 -17.22 15.76 15.98
C HIS A 316 -17.80 14.85 17.05
N SER A 317 -17.14 13.74 17.34
CA SER A 317 -17.63 12.74 18.29
C SER A 317 -17.10 12.99 19.69
N LYS A 318 -17.73 12.39 20.70
CA LYS A 318 -17.21 12.36 22.07
C LYS A 318 -15.92 11.54 22.20
N SER A 319 -15.77 10.52 21.35
CA SER A 319 -14.57 9.68 21.24
C SER A 319 -13.97 9.80 19.83
N PRO A 320 -12.64 9.84 19.68
CA PRO A 320 -12.00 9.97 18.37
C PRO A 320 -12.14 8.73 17.50
N PHE A 321 -12.48 7.56 18.05
CA PHE A 321 -12.52 6.29 17.31
C PHE A 321 -13.93 5.92 16.82
N ASN A 322 -14.77 6.93 16.55
CA ASN A 322 -16.15 6.73 16.11
C ASN A 322 -16.32 6.36 14.62
N GLY A 323 -15.23 6.15 13.88
CA GLY A 323 -15.21 5.93 12.44
C GLY A 323 -14.44 4.67 12.00
N PRO A 324 -14.46 4.35 10.69
CA PRO A 324 -13.87 3.13 10.13
C PRO A 324 -12.34 3.23 9.98
N SER A 325 -11.64 3.89 10.91
CA SER A 325 -10.18 3.97 10.89
C SER A 325 -9.56 2.59 11.09
N LEU A 326 -8.34 2.41 10.57
CA LEU A 326 -7.58 1.18 10.74
C LEU A 326 -7.15 1.01 12.20
N PRO A 327 -7.22 -0.21 12.74
CA PRO A 327 -6.78 -0.50 14.11
C PRO A 327 -5.35 -0.04 14.41
N ILE A 328 -4.41 -0.18 13.46
CA ILE A 328 -3.02 0.25 13.65
C ILE A 328 -2.88 1.77 13.82
N ASN A 329 -3.68 2.57 13.12
CA ASN A 329 -3.67 4.03 13.26
C ASN A 329 -4.30 4.46 14.57
N ARG A 330 -5.40 3.80 14.99
CA ARG A 330 -6.00 3.99 16.31
C ARG A 330 -5.00 3.68 17.42
N PHE A 331 -4.36 2.52 17.34
CA PHE A 331 -3.31 2.08 18.25
C PHE A 331 -2.21 3.14 18.40
N LEU A 332 -1.58 3.55 17.29
CA LEU A 332 -0.47 4.51 17.34
C LEU A 332 -0.89 5.88 17.89
N VAL A 333 -2.03 6.41 17.48
CA VAL A 333 -2.53 7.69 18.01
C VAL A 333 -2.90 7.58 19.48
N SER A 334 -3.47 6.46 19.93
CA SER A 334 -3.72 6.24 21.36
C SER A 334 -2.43 6.18 22.18
N ARG A 335 -1.32 5.65 21.62
CA ARG A 335 -0.01 5.69 22.28
C ARG A 335 0.49 7.13 22.40
N LEU A 336 0.34 7.96 21.36
CA LEU A 336 0.66 9.39 21.45
C LEU A 336 -0.14 10.09 22.57
N VAL A 337 -1.43 9.82 22.67
CA VAL A 337 -2.28 10.41 23.72
C VAL A 337 -1.84 9.92 25.10
N PHE A 338 -1.59 8.62 25.27
CA PHE A 338 -1.06 8.07 26.52
C PHE A 338 0.24 8.76 26.94
N LEU A 339 1.20 8.91 26.03
CA LEU A 339 2.48 9.58 26.29
C LEU A 339 2.32 11.08 26.55
N THR A 340 1.25 11.69 26.06
CA THR A 340 0.89 13.08 26.34
C THR A 340 0.35 13.23 27.76
N GLU A 341 -0.66 12.43 28.11
CA GLU A 341 -1.39 12.56 29.38
C GLU A 341 -0.60 12.02 30.58
N LYS A 342 0.22 10.98 30.38
CA LYS A 342 0.95 10.31 31.47
C LYS A 342 2.39 10.76 31.60
N GLU A 343 3.02 11.12 30.48
CA GLU A 343 4.46 11.41 30.44
C GLU A 343 4.78 12.83 29.94
N PHE A 344 3.77 13.63 29.57
CA PHE A 344 3.92 15.01 29.08
C PHE A 344 4.93 15.13 27.93
N LYS A 345 5.02 14.10 27.08
CA LYS A 345 6.04 14.01 26.03
C LYS A 345 5.71 14.79 24.76
N PHE A 346 4.43 14.95 24.46
CA PHE A 346 3.92 15.66 23.28
C PHE A 346 3.01 16.81 23.70
N ASP A 347 2.88 17.82 22.84
CA ASP A 347 1.90 18.90 23.00
C ASP A 347 0.71 18.62 22.08
N LEU A 348 -0.07 17.60 22.45
CA LEU A 348 -1.25 17.15 21.72
C LEU A 348 -2.50 17.46 22.55
N GLN A 349 -3.41 18.23 22.01
CA GLN A 349 -4.66 18.62 22.69
C GLN A 349 -5.86 18.15 21.90
N LEU A 350 -6.82 17.53 22.59
CA LEU A 350 -8.01 16.92 21.99
C LEU A 350 -9.22 17.83 22.18
N TYR A 351 -9.98 18.01 21.11
CA TYR A 351 -11.20 18.81 21.05
C TYR A 351 -12.34 17.90 20.53
N PRO A 352 -13.00 17.14 21.42
CA PRO A 352 -14.16 16.32 21.08
C PRO A 352 -15.41 17.18 20.88
N ALA A 353 -16.45 16.57 20.30
CA ALA A 353 -17.78 17.16 20.12
C ALA A 353 -17.78 18.51 19.37
N VAL A 354 -16.88 18.65 18.40
CA VAL A 354 -16.73 19.86 17.60
C VAL A 354 -17.66 19.87 16.39
N GLU A 355 -18.36 20.97 16.16
CA GLU A 355 -19.28 21.20 15.03
C GLU A 355 -18.89 22.47 14.24
N ASN A 356 -19.47 22.66 13.05
CA ASN A 356 -19.35 23.88 12.24
C ASN A 356 -17.90 24.38 12.04
N VAL A 357 -16.96 23.45 11.82
CA VAL A 357 -15.55 23.83 11.62
C VAL A 357 -15.37 24.58 10.32
N THR A 358 -14.90 25.81 10.41
CA THR A 358 -14.46 26.62 9.28
C THR A 358 -12.98 26.96 9.43
N VAL A 359 -12.30 27.14 8.30
CA VAL A 359 -10.90 27.55 8.28
C VAL A 359 -10.78 28.73 7.34
N SER A 360 -10.23 29.84 7.81
CA SER A 360 -9.99 31.02 7.00
C SER A 360 -8.50 31.38 7.01
N PRO A 361 -7.90 31.67 5.84
CA PRO A 361 -6.53 32.17 5.79
C PRO A 361 -6.47 33.57 6.41
N ILE A 362 -5.42 33.83 7.17
CA ILE A 362 -5.13 35.15 7.74
C ILE A 362 -3.75 35.66 7.27
N LYS A 363 -3.42 36.90 7.61
CA LYS A 363 -2.12 37.51 7.24
C LYS A 363 -0.94 36.66 7.72
N ARG A 364 0.13 36.64 6.91
CA ARG A 364 1.41 35.95 7.15
C ARG A 364 1.33 34.41 7.09
N GLY A 365 0.47 33.86 6.23
CA GLY A 365 0.41 32.41 5.98
C GLY A 365 -0.04 31.59 7.20
N ARG A 366 -0.88 32.20 8.06
CA ARG A 366 -1.52 31.53 9.19
C ARG A 366 -2.99 31.29 8.87
N TYR A 367 -3.65 30.49 9.69
CA TYR A 367 -5.06 30.16 9.57
C TYR A 367 -5.77 30.44 10.89
N LEU A 368 -7.02 30.89 10.79
CA LEU A 368 -7.97 30.92 11.87
C LEU A 368 -8.93 29.74 11.67
N VAL A 369 -9.00 28.85 12.65
CA VAL A 369 -9.92 27.72 12.67
C VAL A 369 -11.03 28.07 13.65
N GLU A 370 -12.24 28.23 13.17
CA GLU A 370 -13.41 28.56 13.99
C GLU A 370 -14.33 27.35 14.08
N TYR A 371 -14.91 27.10 15.25
CA TYR A 371 -15.75 25.94 15.48
C TYR A 371 -16.72 26.13 16.64
N ASP A 372 -17.76 25.30 16.69
CA ASP A 372 -18.69 25.21 17.82
C ASP A 372 -18.39 23.96 18.65
N ARG A 373 -18.66 24.01 19.96
CA ARG A 373 -18.42 22.87 20.86
C ARG A 373 -19.38 22.85 22.02
N ASP A 374 -19.97 21.68 22.30
CA ASP A 374 -20.84 21.44 23.47
C ASP A 374 -21.96 22.49 23.64
N GLY A 375 -22.52 22.99 22.52
CA GLY A 375 -23.57 24.02 22.52
C GLY A 375 -23.08 25.47 22.74
N SER A 376 -21.79 25.68 22.97
CA SER A 376 -21.16 27.01 22.88
C SER A 376 -20.99 27.39 21.41
N LYS A 377 -21.29 28.66 21.10
CA LYS A 377 -21.09 29.22 19.75
C LYS A 377 -19.72 29.91 19.68
N HIS A 378 -18.96 29.56 18.64
CA HIS A 378 -17.73 30.24 18.20
C HIS A 378 -16.54 30.22 19.17
N GLU A 379 -15.87 29.07 19.26
CA GLU A 379 -14.46 29.00 19.64
C GLU A 379 -13.54 29.23 18.42
N SER A 380 -12.30 29.65 18.64
CA SER A 380 -11.32 29.80 17.56
C SER A 380 -9.89 29.45 17.97
N ILE A 381 -9.13 28.91 17.01
CA ILE A 381 -7.72 28.55 17.14
C ILE A 381 -6.92 29.23 16.03
N LEU A 382 -5.86 29.94 16.42
CA LEU A 382 -4.86 30.46 15.50
C LEU A 382 -3.76 29.42 15.27
N CYS A 383 -3.48 29.08 14.02
CA CYS A 383 -2.47 28.07 13.70
C CYS A 383 -1.67 28.39 12.43
N GLN A 384 -0.52 27.74 12.28
CA GLN A 384 0.34 27.83 11.11
C GLN A 384 -0.14 26.90 10.00
N GLN A 385 -0.75 25.76 10.35
CA GLN A 385 -1.34 24.83 9.40
C GLN A 385 -2.67 24.31 9.92
N ALA A 386 -3.62 24.12 9.01
CA ALA A 386 -4.91 23.49 9.28
C ALA A 386 -5.15 22.39 8.24
N LEU A 387 -5.52 21.20 8.72
CA LEU A 387 -5.82 20.03 7.90
C LEU A 387 -7.23 19.54 8.22
N CYS A 388 -8.12 19.54 7.22
CA CYS A 388 -9.45 18.97 7.36
C CYS A 388 -9.48 17.58 6.69
N ARG A 389 -9.70 16.54 7.49
CA ARG A 389 -9.73 15.12 7.12
C ARG A 389 -10.99 14.45 7.65
N TRP A 390 -12.12 15.04 7.30
CA TRP A 390 -13.44 14.52 7.64
C TRP A 390 -13.86 13.31 6.81
N GLY A 391 -13.00 12.87 5.88
CA GLY A 391 -13.35 11.87 4.87
C GLY A 391 -14.45 12.40 3.94
N SER A 392 -15.23 11.49 3.37
CA SER A 392 -16.39 11.79 2.54
C SER A 392 -17.60 12.35 3.32
N LYS A 393 -17.38 13.00 4.47
CA LYS A 393 -18.45 13.39 5.39
C LYS A 393 -19.54 14.22 4.70
N ARG A 394 -20.78 13.83 5.05
CA ARG A 394 -22.02 14.60 4.96
C ARG A 394 -21.75 16.03 5.41
N TYR A 395 -21.58 16.95 4.46
CA TYR A 395 -21.84 18.36 4.74
C TYR A 395 -23.36 18.49 4.75
N GLU A 396 -23.93 18.72 5.94
CA GLU A 396 -25.38 18.84 6.17
C GLU A 396 -25.86 20.29 6.10
N SER A 397 -25.02 21.24 5.70
CA SER A 397 -25.36 22.66 5.65
C SER A 397 -25.11 23.29 4.29
N GLU A 398 -26.20 23.88 3.76
CA GLU A 398 -26.27 24.87 2.67
C GLU A 398 -26.22 24.42 1.21
N VAL A 399 -26.76 23.23 0.91
CA VAL A 399 -27.38 22.96 -0.40
C VAL A 399 -28.77 22.36 -0.16
N GLU A 400 -29.79 23.01 -0.71
CA GLU A 400 -31.23 22.72 -0.74
C GLU A 400 -31.77 21.63 0.21
N GLU A 401 -32.82 21.96 0.95
CA GLU A 401 -33.53 21.16 1.96
C GLU A 401 -33.93 19.72 1.55
N LYS A 402 -33.88 19.37 0.26
CA LYS A 402 -34.07 18.00 -0.27
C LYS A 402 -32.80 17.14 -0.37
N PHE A 403 -31.60 17.72 -0.30
CA PHE A 403 -30.32 17.02 -0.53
C PHE A 403 -29.40 16.89 0.69
N ARG A 404 -29.82 17.39 1.86
CA ARG A 404 -29.02 17.45 3.10
C ARG A 404 -28.47 16.11 3.61
N GLN A 405 -28.91 14.93 3.15
CA GLN A 405 -28.56 13.65 3.79
C GLN A 405 -27.53 12.77 3.07
N TYR A 406 -26.91 13.24 1.98
CA TYR A 406 -26.17 12.35 1.09
C TYR A 406 -24.63 12.40 1.26
N PRO A 407 -23.92 11.26 1.42
CA PRO A 407 -22.45 11.22 1.55
C PRO A 407 -21.74 11.65 0.25
N LYS A 408 -20.48 12.13 0.28
CA LYS A 408 -19.70 12.44 -0.96
C LYS A 408 -19.56 11.25 -1.92
N LEU A 409 -19.74 10.04 -1.39
CA LEU A 409 -19.86 8.82 -2.17
C LEU A 409 -20.97 8.89 -3.22
N LEU A 410 -22.11 9.48 -2.84
CA LEU A 410 -23.22 9.74 -3.75
C LEU A 410 -22.80 10.73 -4.83
N TRP A 411 -22.08 11.80 -4.49
CA TRP A 411 -21.61 12.80 -5.44
C TRP A 411 -20.63 12.23 -6.46
N SER A 412 -19.68 11.41 -6.03
CA SER A 412 -18.74 10.76 -6.95
C SER A 412 -19.47 9.90 -7.99
N VAL A 413 -20.50 9.16 -7.55
CA VAL A 413 -21.34 8.35 -8.46
C VAL A 413 -22.28 9.22 -9.29
N ALA A 414 -22.89 10.23 -8.69
CA ALA A 414 -23.80 11.17 -9.33
C ALA A 414 -23.09 11.96 -10.45
N SER A 415 -21.78 12.21 -10.32
CA SER A 415 -20.97 12.89 -11.33
C SER A 415 -20.84 12.13 -12.67
N VAL A 416 -21.20 10.85 -12.67
CA VAL A 416 -21.30 10.01 -13.87
C VAL A 416 -22.60 10.27 -14.62
N PHE A 417 -23.63 10.85 -14.00
CA PHE A 417 -24.88 11.16 -14.70
C PHE A 417 -24.81 12.59 -15.24
N GLU A 418 -25.33 12.84 -16.45
CA GLU A 418 -25.37 14.21 -17.00
C GLU A 418 -26.17 15.15 -16.11
N VAL A 419 -27.39 14.73 -15.74
CA VAL A 419 -28.27 15.43 -14.80
C VAL A 419 -29.04 14.37 -14.00
N PRO A 420 -28.54 13.95 -12.83
CA PRO A 420 -29.17 12.88 -12.06
C PRO A 420 -30.56 13.32 -11.55
N THR A 421 -31.59 12.55 -11.86
CA THR A 421 -32.94 12.78 -11.32
C THR A 421 -33.00 12.52 -9.82
N SER A 422 -34.01 13.09 -9.14
CA SER A 422 -34.26 12.82 -7.71
C SER A 422 -34.43 11.32 -7.44
N ASP A 423 -35.02 10.56 -8.36
CA ASP A 423 -35.22 9.12 -8.20
C ASP A 423 -33.91 8.32 -8.27
N ILE A 424 -33.01 8.68 -9.21
CA ILE A 424 -31.66 8.08 -9.27
C ILE A 424 -30.90 8.34 -7.97
N LEU A 425 -30.92 9.59 -7.49
CA LEU A 425 -30.27 9.98 -6.24
C LEU A 425 -30.86 9.26 -5.03
N ASN A 426 -32.19 9.12 -4.98
CA ASN A 426 -32.89 8.38 -3.92
C ASN A 426 -32.50 6.89 -3.92
N ARG A 427 -32.43 6.26 -5.10
CA ARG A 427 -32.02 4.84 -5.24
C ARG A 427 -30.57 4.63 -4.82
N LEU A 428 -29.66 5.46 -5.31
CA LEU A 428 -28.24 5.41 -4.93
C LEU A 428 -28.09 5.64 -3.42
N SER A 429 -28.82 6.58 -2.84
CA SER A 429 -28.81 6.78 -1.39
C SER A 429 -29.38 5.59 -0.63
N ALA A 430 -30.49 5.01 -1.09
CA ALA A 430 -31.08 3.84 -0.44
C ALA A 430 -30.08 2.67 -0.44
N ARG A 431 -29.37 2.48 -1.54
CA ARG A 431 -28.29 1.50 -1.67
C ARG A 431 -27.15 1.76 -0.66
N PHE A 432 -26.66 3.00 -0.57
CA PHE A 432 -25.60 3.36 0.39
C PHE A 432 -26.04 3.33 1.87
N ARG A 433 -27.36 3.38 2.13
CA ARG A 433 -27.93 3.16 3.48
C ARG A 433 -28.01 1.68 3.81
N LYS A 434 -28.47 0.84 2.86
CA LYS A 434 -28.61 -0.62 3.01
C LYS A 434 -27.25 -1.31 3.18
N SER A 435 -26.20 -0.79 2.56
CA SER A 435 -24.81 -1.29 2.68
C SER A 435 -24.19 -1.18 4.08
N LYS A 436 -24.90 -0.69 5.10
CA LYS A 436 -24.37 -0.64 6.47
C LYS A 436 -24.39 -2.01 7.18
N ASP A 437 -25.11 -2.99 6.65
CA ASP A 437 -25.12 -4.37 7.18
C ASP A 437 -23.84 -5.13 6.78
N ASP A 438 -23.39 -6.06 7.64
CA ASP A 438 -22.13 -6.85 7.62
C ASP A 438 -21.73 -7.49 6.27
N THR A 439 -22.62 -7.50 5.27
CA THR A 439 -22.48 -7.99 3.89
C THR A 439 -21.21 -7.56 3.14
N HIS A 440 -20.54 -6.47 3.55
CA HIS A 440 -19.34 -5.98 2.86
C HIS A 440 -18.02 -6.62 3.27
N LYS A 441 -17.96 -7.34 4.41
CA LYS A 441 -16.70 -7.96 4.85
C LYS A 441 -16.21 -8.99 3.85
N GLU A 442 -17.13 -9.80 3.32
CA GLU A 442 -16.81 -10.88 2.37
C GLU A 442 -16.47 -10.34 0.97
N CYS A 443 -17.01 -9.19 0.58
CA CYS A 443 -16.72 -8.57 -0.72
C CYS A 443 -15.26 -8.11 -0.87
N SER A 444 -14.56 -7.91 0.24
CA SER A 444 -13.14 -7.52 0.25
C SER A 444 -12.21 -8.71 0.48
N LEU A 445 -12.77 -9.91 0.62
CA LEU A 445 -12.06 -11.18 0.70
C LEU A 445 -12.16 -11.92 -0.64
N PRO A 446 -11.23 -12.86 -0.92
CA PRO A 446 -11.30 -13.67 -2.13
C PRO A 446 -12.54 -14.57 -2.10
N CYS A 447 -13.42 -14.46 -3.10
CA CYS A 447 -14.67 -15.23 -3.15
C CYS A 447 -14.52 -16.55 -3.93
N GLY A 448 -13.56 -17.39 -3.52
CA GLY A 448 -13.37 -18.71 -4.10
C GLY A 448 -12.64 -18.76 -5.45
N TRP A 449 -12.33 -17.62 -6.06
CA TRP A 449 -11.51 -17.60 -7.28
C TRP A 449 -10.06 -18.02 -7.06
N GLU A 450 -9.52 -17.89 -5.83
CA GLU A 450 -8.18 -18.39 -5.48
C GLU A 450 -8.07 -19.92 -5.56
N VAL A 451 -9.20 -20.63 -5.50
CA VAL A 451 -9.29 -22.08 -5.54
C VAL A 451 -10.01 -22.60 -6.78
N ASP A 452 -10.42 -21.72 -7.70
CA ASP A 452 -11.04 -22.04 -8.99
C ASP A 452 -9.93 -22.19 -10.04
N PRO A 453 -9.48 -23.43 -10.36
CA PRO A 453 -8.29 -23.64 -11.18
C PRO A 453 -8.51 -23.16 -12.61
N ASP A 454 -9.75 -23.16 -13.11
CA ASP A 454 -10.08 -22.70 -14.45
C ASP A 454 -9.96 -21.18 -14.52
N PHE A 455 -10.52 -20.47 -13.53
CA PHE A 455 -10.35 -19.02 -13.43
C PHE A 455 -8.87 -18.64 -13.30
N MET A 456 -8.14 -19.31 -12.40
CA MET A 456 -6.71 -19.05 -12.24
C MET A 456 -5.92 -19.39 -13.49
N LYS A 457 -6.20 -20.51 -14.18
CA LYS A 457 -5.54 -20.91 -15.44
C LYS A 457 -5.82 -19.91 -16.58
N ASP A 458 -7.03 -19.39 -16.66
CA ASP A 458 -7.40 -18.37 -17.64
C ASP A 458 -6.64 -17.05 -17.38
N LEU A 459 -6.37 -16.74 -16.10
CA LEU A 459 -5.53 -15.60 -15.70
C LEU A 459 -4.02 -15.87 -15.88
N ASP A 460 -3.54 -17.05 -15.52
CA ASP A 460 -2.13 -17.49 -15.47
C ASP A 460 -1.58 -17.96 -16.83
N SER A 461 -2.06 -17.39 -17.94
CA SER A 461 -1.56 -17.73 -19.28
C SER A 461 -0.08 -17.34 -19.42
N LYS A 462 0.79 -18.30 -19.03
CA LYS A 462 2.26 -18.33 -18.97
C LYS A 462 2.89 -17.60 -17.77
N ARG A 463 3.07 -18.33 -16.66
CA ARG A 463 4.03 -17.94 -15.62
C ARG A 463 5.37 -17.61 -16.28
N PRO A 464 5.94 -16.40 -16.08
CA PRO A 464 7.18 -16.03 -16.71
C PRO A 464 8.29 -16.98 -16.26
N LYS A 465 9.26 -17.19 -17.16
CA LYS A 465 10.43 -18.00 -16.87
C LYS A 465 11.13 -17.41 -15.63
N LYS A 466 11.52 -18.28 -14.69
CA LYS A 466 12.27 -17.84 -13.50
C LYS A 466 13.49 -17.03 -13.94
N PRO A 467 13.66 -15.79 -13.44
CA PRO A 467 14.76 -14.95 -13.88
C PRO A 467 16.10 -15.45 -13.34
N THR A 468 17.15 -15.13 -14.08
CA THR A 468 18.52 -15.53 -13.73
C THR A 468 19.23 -14.38 -13.04
N LEU A 469 19.54 -14.53 -11.75
CA LEU A 469 20.39 -13.58 -11.03
C LEU A 469 21.84 -13.64 -11.52
N MET A 470 22.36 -12.48 -11.87
CA MET A 470 23.73 -12.27 -12.28
C MET A 470 24.42 -11.33 -11.29
N ALA A 471 25.72 -11.52 -11.10
CA ALA A 471 26.53 -10.66 -10.26
C ALA A 471 27.93 -10.48 -10.87
N GLU A 472 28.53 -9.33 -10.64
CA GLU A 472 29.87 -8.96 -11.11
C GLU A 472 30.60 -8.22 -10.00
N PHE A 473 31.85 -8.62 -9.79
CA PHE A 473 32.74 -7.96 -8.86
C PHE A 473 33.26 -6.68 -9.50
N VAL A 474 33.22 -5.56 -8.77
CA VAL A 474 33.68 -4.27 -9.30
C VAL A 474 34.93 -3.80 -8.59
N LYS A 475 34.90 -3.67 -7.25
CA LYS A 475 36.06 -3.21 -6.48
C LYS A 475 35.97 -3.60 -5.01
N ALA A 476 37.11 -3.82 -4.37
CA ALA A 476 37.21 -3.91 -2.91
C ALA A 476 37.66 -2.57 -2.30
N PHE A 477 37.13 -2.26 -1.13
CA PHE A 477 37.54 -1.12 -0.31
C PHE A 477 37.92 -1.59 1.09
N ASP A 478 38.86 -0.89 1.71
CA ASP A 478 39.08 -1.04 3.14
C ASP A 478 37.91 -0.42 3.91
N ALA A 479 37.45 -1.10 4.97
CA ALA A 479 36.41 -0.57 5.83
C ALA A 479 37.02 0.49 6.78
N PRO A 480 36.54 1.75 6.76
CA PRO A 480 37.16 2.84 7.52
C PRO A 480 37.06 2.73 9.05
N ASP A 481 36.23 1.82 9.59
CA ASP A 481 35.74 1.91 10.98
C ASP A 481 36.23 0.82 11.96
N LEU A 482 37.39 0.17 11.76
CA LEU A 482 37.90 -0.81 12.73
C LEU A 482 39.29 -0.47 13.24
N LYS A 483 39.36 -0.16 14.55
CA LYS A 483 40.61 -0.02 15.31
C LYS A 483 41.28 -1.40 15.46
N PHE A 484 42.53 -1.48 15.02
CA PHE A 484 43.59 -2.45 15.33
C PHE A 484 43.19 -3.77 16.04
N GLY A 485 43.27 -4.89 15.31
CA GLY A 485 43.37 -6.23 15.90
C GLY A 485 42.66 -7.33 15.11
N ASP A 486 41.52 -7.01 14.50
CA ASP A 486 40.77 -7.95 13.66
C ASP A 486 41.12 -7.76 12.18
N ILE A 487 41.39 -8.86 11.48
CA ILE A 487 41.69 -8.94 10.03
C ILE A 487 40.83 -7.91 9.27
N ALA A 488 41.48 -6.95 8.60
CA ALA A 488 40.83 -5.88 7.83
C ALA A 488 39.66 -6.45 7.00
N ARG A 489 38.43 -6.15 7.43
CA ARG A 489 37.23 -6.65 6.77
C ARG A 489 36.97 -5.79 5.54
N MET A 490 37.42 -6.25 4.39
CA MET A 490 37.17 -5.61 3.10
C MET A 490 35.65 -5.50 2.84
N VAL A 491 35.24 -4.38 2.24
CA VAL A 491 33.91 -4.19 1.68
C VAL A 491 34.00 -4.35 0.17
N TYR A 492 33.11 -5.17 -0.40
CA TYR A 492 33.07 -5.42 -1.84
C TYR A 492 31.94 -4.65 -2.48
N ARG A 493 32.26 -3.91 -3.54
CA ARG A 493 31.28 -3.36 -4.47
C ARG A 493 30.99 -4.40 -5.53
N ILE A 494 29.74 -4.83 -5.56
CA ILE A 494 29.22 -5.86 -6.45
C ILE A 494 28.07 -5.25 -7.23
N ARG A 495 28.08 -5.44 -8.55
CA ARG A 495 26.94 -5.13 -9.41
C ARG A 495 26.10 -6.39 -9.55
N ILE A 496 24.82 -6.31 -9.26
CA ILE A 496 23.85 -7.39 -9.51
C ILE A 496 22.83 -6.94 -10.54
N TRP A 497 22.28 -7.90 -11.30
CA TRP A 497 21.25 -7.63 -12.29
C TRP A 497 20.48 -8.91 -12.62
N LEU A 498 19.34 -8.80 -13.29
CA LEU A 498 18.56 -9.96 -13.72
C LEU A 498 18.66 -10.15 -15.23
N ARG A 499 18.62 -11.41 -15.65
CA ARG A 499 18.34 -11.83 -17.03
C ARG A 499 17.03 -12.59 -17.07
N ASP A 500 16.47 -12.69 -18.27
CA ASP A 500 15.18 -13.35 -18.50
C ASP A 500 14.00 -12.70 -17.74
N VAL A 501 14.10 -11.40 -17.45
CA VAL A 501 13.00 -10.58 -16.94
C VAL A 501 12.53 -9.71 -18.08
N ASP A 502 11.22 -9.57 -18.26
CA ASP A 502 10.67 -8.69 -19.28
C ASP A 502 10.94 -7.23 -18.90
N ASP A 503 11.40 -6.40 -19.86
CA ASP A 503 11.90 -5.03 -19.67
C ASP A 503 10.85 -4.04 -19.12
N HIS A 504 9.58 -4.44 -19.08
CA HIS A 504 8.49 -3.63 -18.54
C HIS A 504 8.22 -3.85 -17.04
N LEU A 505 8.84 -4.86 -16.42
CA LEU A 505 8.58 -5.23 -15.02
C LEU A 505 9.45 -4.43 -14.05
N THR A 506 8.89 -3.79 -13.05
CA THR A 506 9.70 -3.27 -11.93
C THR A 506 10.20 -4.44 -11.07
N VAL A 507 11.46 -4.37 -10.63
CA VAL A 507 12.11 -5.43 -9.83
C VAL A 507 12.48 -4.86 -8.47
N ARG A 508 12.01 -5.47 -7.39
CA ARG A 508 12.48 -5.21 -6.03
C ARG A 508 13.40 -6.35 -5.58
N TYR A 509 14.63 -6.01 -5.21
CA TYR A 509 15.56 -6.93 -4.58
C TYR A 509 15.44 -6.82 -3.07
N ASP A 510 15.17 -7.93 -2.41
CA ASP A 510 15.27 -8.05 -0.96
C ASP A 510 16.57 -8.78 -0.63
N LEU A 511 17.48 -8.05 0.02
CA LEU A 511 18.77 -8.56 0.48
C LEU A 511 18.60 -9.03 1.94
N HIS A 512 19.14 -10.21 2.26
CA HIS A 512 18.94 -10.90 3.56
C HIS A 512 17.49 -11.31 3.86
N PRO A 513 16.79 -11.99 2.95
CA PRO A 513 15.44 -12.49 3.22
C PRO A 513 15.38 -13.47 4.41
N GLU A 514 16.50 -14.09 4.81
CA GLU A 514 16.59 -14.98 5.96
C GLU A 514 16.68 -14.26 7.31
N GLU A 515 17.12 -13.00 7.32
CA GLU A 515 17.06 -12.18 8.53
C GLU A 515 15.65 -11.59 8.58
N GLU A 516 14.70 -12.39 9.10
CA GLU A 516 13.24 -12.17 9.10
C GLU A 516 12.77 -10.75 9.50
N ASN A 517 13.64 -9.92 10.08
CA ASN A 517 13.29 -8.62 10.64
C ASN A 517 13.92 -7.39 9.95
N LYS A 518 14.81 -7.52 8.95
CA LYS A 518 15.46 -6.35 8.28
C LYS A 518 15.94 -6.63 6.83
N PRO A 519 15.11 -7.13 5.90
CA PRO A 519 15.55 -7.19 4.51
C PRO A 519 15.86 -5.77 4.01
N ILE A 520 17.04 -5.57 3.42
CA ILE A 520 17.36 -4.31 2.75
C ILE A 520 16.74 -4.39 1.36
N SER A 521 15.60 -3.74 1.19
CA SER A 521 14.91 -3.68 -0.08
C SER A 521 15.47 -2.59 -0.98
N ARG A 522 15.71 -2.92 -2.25
CA ARG A 522 16.18 -1.98 -3.28
C ARG A 522 15.32 -2.14 -4.53
N LEU A 523 14.78 -1.03 -5.03
CA LEU A 523 14.04 -0.99 -6.28
C LEU A 523 15.02 -0.84 -7.46
N ALA A 524 14.82 -1.63 -8.51
CA ALA A 524 15.56 -1.54 -9.76
C ALA A 524 14.59 -1.42 -10.93
N MET A 525 14.95 -0.54 -11.87
CA MET A 525 14.20 -0.30 -13.10
C MET A 525 15.18 -0.23 -14.29
N GLY A 526 14.68 -0.51 -15.49
CA GLY A 526 15.46 -0.49 -16.73
C GLY A 526 15.84 -1.89 -17.24
N PRO A 527 16.42 -2.00 -18.44
CA PRO A 527 16.49 -3.23 -19.24
C PRO A 527 17.32 -4.37 -18.63
N ASN A 528 18.12 -4.08 -17.61
CA ASN A 528 18.92 -5.09 -16.90
C ASN A 528 18.55 -5.19 -15.41
N TYR A 529 17.73 -4.28 -14.87
CA TYR A 529 17.41 -4.21 -13.45
C TYR A 529 18.67 -4.14 -12.57
N GLU A 530 19.66 -3.35 -12.97
CA GLU A 530 20.95 -3.29 -12.29
C GLU A 530 20.82 -2.67 -10.90
N GLN A 531 21.54 -3.23 -9.94
CA GLN A 531 21.73 -2.67 -8.60
C GLN A 531 23.19 -2.77 -8.18
N TRP A 532 23.60 -1.78 -7.40
CA TRP A 532 24.93 -1.70 -6.83
C TRP A 532 24.87 -2.04 -5.35
N LEU A 533 25.57 -3.10 -4.97
CA LEU A 533 25.65 -3.57 -3.59
C LEU A 533 27.05 -3.31 -3.06
N ASN A 534 27.13 -2.62 -1.93
CA ASN A 534 28.32 -2.66 -1.10
C ASN A 534 28.05 -3.70 -0.01
N THR A 535 28.73 -4.84 -0.08
CA THR A 535 28.53 -5.94 0.86
C THR A 535 29.84 -6.42 1.46
N ARG A 536 29.75 -6.84 2.72
CA ARG A 536 30.82 -7.55 3.42
C ARG A 536 30.59 -9.06 3.48
N ASN A 537 29.41 -9.56 3.11
CA ASN A 537 28.98 -10.95 3.30
C ASN A 537 28.22 -11.49 2.08
N ASP A 538 28.07 -12.80 2.00
CA ASP A 538 27.20 -13.42 1.00
C ASP A 538 25.72 -13.17 1.35
N TYR A 539 25.02 -12.44 0.49
CA TYR A 539 23.61 -12.11 0.70
C TYR A 539 22.74 -13.12 -0.02
N GLN A 540 21.73 -13.70 0.65
CA GLN A 540 20.62 -14.26 -0.11
C GLN A 540 19.85 -13.12 -0.76
N ILE A 541 19.37 -13.39 -1.97
CA ILE A 541 18.61 -12.46 -2.78
C ILE A 541 17.28 -13.11 -3.10
N ARG A 542 16.23 -12.43 -2.66
CA ARG A 542 14.86 -12.65 -3.11
C ARG A 542 14.49 -11.50 -4.04
N VAL A 543 13.74 -11.82 -5.09
CA VAL A 543 13.24 -10.81 -6.02
C VAL A 543 11.72 -10.86 -6.03
N HIS A 544 11.12 -9.68 -5.98
CA HIS A 544 9.72 -9.45 -6.28
C HIS A 544 9.63 -8.73 -7.61
N THR A 545 8.94 -9.34 -8.57
CA THR A 545 8.65 -8.70 -9.85
C THR A 545 7.30 -8.01 -9.78
N SER A 546 7.17 -6.93 -10.55
CA SER A 546 5.92 -6.20 -10.71
C SER A 546 4.93 -6.97 -11.56
N ASP A 547 4.78 -8.26 -11.40
CA ASP A 547 3.66 -9.07 -11.88
C ASP A 547 3.13 -9.93 -10.73
N GLY A 548 3.69 -9.74 -9.52
CA GLY A 548 3.30 -10.47 -8.31
C GLY A 548 4.12 -11.73 -8.08
N PHE A 549 5.04 -12.09 -8.97
CA PHE A 549 5.90 -13.25 -8.74
C PHE A 549 7.03 -12.92 -7.77
N GLU A 550 7.27 -13.88 -6.89
CA GLU A 550 8.41 -13.92 -5.99
C GLU A 550 9.35 -15.03 -6.42
N TRP A 551 10.64 -14.72 -6.48
CA TRP A 551 11.68 -15.66 -6.86
C TRP A 551 12.80 -15.70 -5.81
N PRO A 552 13.02 -16.85 -5.15
CA PRO A 552 14.26 -17.07 -4.41
C PRO A 552 15.38 -17.35 -5.42
N LEU A 553 16.29 -16.39 -5.60
CA LEU A 553 17.31 -16.45 -6.65
C LEU A 553 18.67 -17.00 -6.18
N GLY A 554 18.79 -17.28 -4.87
CA GLY A 554 20.00 -17.84 -4.27
C GLY A 554 20.85 -16.74 -3.64
N THR A 555 22.18 -16.89 -3.68
CA THR A 555 23.10 -15.96 -3.04
C THR A 555 23.94 -15.17 -4.03
N VAL A 556 24.49 -14.03 -3.61
CA VAL A 556 25.43 -13.22 -4.40
C VAL A 556 26.64 -14.07 -4.83
N LEU A 557 27.17 -14.91 -3.95
CA LEU A 557 28.27 -15.82 -4.23
C LEU A 557 27.91 -16.80 -5.35
N LYS A 558 26.74 -17.43 -5.30
CA LYS A 558 26.29 -18.34 -6.38
C LYS A 558 26.15 -17.61 -7.72
N ALA A 559 25.68 -16.36 -7.69
CA ALA A 559 25.59 -15.53 -8.90
C ALA A 559 26.97 -15.18 -9.47
N LEU A 560 27.96 -14.88 -8.61
CA LEU A 560 29.35 -14.66 -9.01
C LEU A 560 30.00 -15.93 -9.59
N GLN A 561 29.85 -17.07 -8.90
CA GLN A 561 30.35 -18.37 -9.37
C GLN A 561 29.82 -18.71 -10.76
N ARG A 562 28.51 -18.51 -10.99
CA ARG A 562 27.89 -18.69 -12.30
C ARG A 562 28.49 -17.75 -13.36
N ARG A 563 28.66 -16.47 -13.05
CA ARG A 563 29.22 -15.47 -13.98
C ARG A 563 30.64 -15.82 -14.40
N TYR A 564 31.47 -16.28 -13.47
CA TYR A 564 32.87 -16.62 -13.70
C TYR A 564 33.10 -18.10 -14.07
N LYS A 565 32.03 -18.88 -14.27
CA LYS A 565 32.06 -20.31 -14.63
C LYS A 565 32.89 -21.18 -13.67
N LEU A 566 32.86 -20.84 -12.39
CA LEU A 566 33.56 -21.58 -11.35
C LEU A 566 32.63 -22.69 -10.87
N SER A 567 32.93 -23.95 -11.20
CA SER A 567 32.21 -25.09 -10.65
C SER A 567 33.11 -25.86 -9.69
N ARG A 568 32.60 -26.13 -8.49
CA ARG A 568 33.27 -26.98 -7.49
C ARG A 568 33.57 -28.38 -8.04
N GLU A 569 32.72 -28.89 -8.93
CA GLU A 569 32.89 -30.21 -9.56
C GLU A 569 34.09 -30.23 -10.52
N LYS A 570 34.32 -29.18 -11.32
CA LYS A 570 35.52 -29.09 -12.16
C LYS A 570 36.80 -28.85 -11.37
N ASP A 571 36.72 -28.14 -10.25
CA ASP A 571 37.90 -27.94 -9.41
C ASP A 571 38.34 -29.24 -8.71
N HIS A 572 37.39 -30.14 -8.42
CA HIS A 572 37.64 -31.45 -7.84
C HIS A 572 38.06 -32.50 -8.90
N GLU A 573 37.50 -32.44 -10.12
CA GLU A 573 37.88 -33.31 -11.24
C GLU A 573 39.22 -32.93 -11.89
N ASN A 574 39.61 -31.64 -11.87
CA ASN A 574 40.87 -31.19 -12.45
C ASN A 574 42.08 -31.24 -11.50
N GLY A 575 41.93 -31.83 -10.31
CA GLY A 575 43.05 -32.07 -9.39
C GLY A 575 43.89 -30.83 -9.12
N ALA A 576 43.25 -29.70 -8.77
CA ALA A 576 43.90 -28.40 -8.65
C ALA A 576 44.94 -28.35 -7.51
N ASP A 577 46.14 -28.86 -7.79
CA ASP A 577 47.39 -28.50 -7.15
C ASP A 577 47.73 -27.04 -7.52
N SER A 578 48.45 -26.38 -6.62
CA SER A 578 48.91 -24.99 -6.57
C SER A 578 49.35 -24.35 -7.90
N CYS A 579 49.71 -25.13 -8.91
CA CYS A 579 50.20 -24.69 -10.22
C CYS A 579 49.09 -24.14 -11.16
N ALA A 580 47.82 -24.49 -10.98
CA ALA A 580 46.72 -23.94 -11.79
C ALA A 580 46.47 -22.43 -11.55
N ARG A 581 47.07 -21.86 -10.49
CA ARG A 581 47.01 -20.42 -10.18
C ARG A 581 47.82 -19.57 -11.16
N ASP A 582 48.80 -20.14 -11.86
CA ASP A 582 49.68 -19.36 -12.74
C ASP A 582 49.08 -19.03 -14.12
N LEU A 583 48.04 -19.75 -14.55
CA LEU A 583 47.30 -19.42 -15.79
C LEU A 583 46.28 -18.28 -15.61
N MET A 584 46.12 -17.74 -14.39
CA MET A 584 45.20 -16.63 -14.10
C MET A 584 45.88 -15.25 -14.01
N LYS A 585 47.10 -15.10 -14.54
CA LYS A 585 47.74 -13.79 -14.71
C LYS A 585 47.18 -13.11 -15.97
N ILE A 586 46.13 -12.30 -15.81
CA ILE A 586 45.79 -11.27 -16.79
C ILE A 586 47.02 -10.36 -16.93
N LYS A 587 47.60 -10.30 -18.13
CA LYS A 587 48.79 -9.47 -18.41
C LYS A 587 48.48 -8.00 -18.13
N LYS A 588 49.21 -7.44 -17.17
CA LYS A 588 49.32 -5.99 -16.89
C LYS A 588 49.83 -5.24 -18.11
N LYS A 589 49.26 -4.05 -18.35
CA LYS A 589 50.02 -2.90 -18.85
C LYS A 589 49.69 -1.73 -17.93
N ASP A 590 50.73 -1.23 -17.28
CA ASP A 590 50.87 -0.21 -16.21
C ASP A 590 49.86 0.96 -16.28
N ASP A 591 49.36 1.59 -15.21
CA ASP A 591 49.93 1.91 -13.89
C ASP A 591 48.86 1.91 -12.76
N SER A 592 49.28 1.42 -11.60
CA SER A 592 48.82 1.71 -10.22
C SER A 592 47.34 2.05 -9.93
N PHE A 593 46.52 1.03 -9.76
CA PHE A 593 45.72 0.76 -8.54
C PHE A 593 45.33 -0.73 -8.59
N GLU A 594 45.90 -1.54 -7.71
CA GLU A 594 45.77 -3.01 -7.75
C GLU A 594 44.30 -3.47 -7.68
N GLU A 595 43.82 -4.02 -8.80
CA GLU A 595 42.56 -4.77 -8.88
C GLU A 595 42.74 -6.08 -8.11
N GLN A 596 42.37 -6.09 -6.83
CA GLN A 596 42.39 -7.31 -6.03
C GLN A 596 41.42 -8.35 -6.63
N VAL A 597 41.99 -9.51 -6.93
CA VAL A 597 41.44 -10.63 -7.68
C VAL A 597 40.07 -11.11 -7.13
N PRO A 598 39.06 -11.35 -8.00
CA PRO A 598 37.75 -11.91 -7.63
C PRO A 598 37.81 -13.17 -6.77
N GLU A 599 38.83 -14.02 -6.93
CA GLU A 599 39.03 -15.25 -6.16
C GLU A 599 39.29 -14.98 -4.67
N LYS A 600 40.08 -13.95 -4.33
CA LYS A 600 40.34 -13.59 -2.93
C LYS A 600 39.06 -13.07 -2.27
N ALA A 601 38.31 -12.23 -2.97
CA ALA A 601 37.01 -11.75 -2.51
C ALA A 601 36.03 -12.91 -2.28
N MET A 602 35.95 -13.86 -3.22
CA MET A 602 35.08 -15.03 -3.06
C MET A 602 35.50 -15.94 -1.92
N LYS A 603 36.80 -16.22 -1.72
CA LYS A 603 37.29 -17.00 -0.57
C LYS A 603 36.95 -16.34 0.76
N VAL A 604 37.02 -15.00 0.83
CA VAL A 604 36.62 -14.25 2.02
C VAL A 604 35.12 -14.38 2.25
N LEU A 605 34.30 -14.21 1.22
CA LEU A 605 32.84 -14.41 1.30
C LEU A 605 32.47 -15.84 1.72
N GLU A 606 33.14 -16.86 1.17
CA GLU A 606 32.96 -18.27 1.55
C GLU A 606 33.30 -18.51 3.02
N ARG A 607 34.46 -18.04 3.47
CA ARG A 607 34.91 -18.18 4.86
C ARG A 607 33.93 -17.53 5.83
N GLN A 608 33.47 -16.31 5.52
CA GLN A 608 32.49 -15.60 6.35
C GLN A 608 31.14 -16.34 6.40
N THR A 609 30.70 -16.90 5.28
CA THR A 609 29.49 -17.73 5.23
C THR A 609 29.63 -18.97 6.11
N GLU A 610 30.79 -19.63 6.10
CA GLU A 610 31.07 -20.78 6.95
C GLU A 610 31.10 -20.40 8.44
N GLU A 611 31.76 -19.29 8.80
CA GLU A 611 31.78 -18.75 10.16
C GLU A 611 30.37 -18.44 10.67
N ARG A 612 29.52 -17.82 9.84
CA ARG A 612 28.11 -17.55 10.19
C ARG A 612 27.32 -18.84 10.40
N ARG A 613 27.53 -19.84 9.54
CA ARG A 613 26.88 -21.15 9.67
C ARG A 613 27.27 -21.84 10.97
N LYS A 614 28.54 -21.78 11.36
CA LYS A 614 29.03 -22.30 12.66
C LYS A 614 28.37 -21.57 13.83
N LYS A 615 28.33 -20.23 13.80
CA LYS A 615 27.64 -19.44 14.85
C LYS A 615 26.15 -19.78 14.97
N LEU A 616 25.44 -19.89 13.87
CA LEU A 616 24.02 -20.27 13.87
C LEU A 616 23.80 -21.69 14.42
N GLN A 617 24.69 -22.63 14.09
CA GLN A 617 24.63 -23.99 14.67
C GLN A 617 24.92 -23.98 16.18
N GLU A 618 25.88 -23.19 16.63
CA GLU A 618 26.16 -23.01 18.05
C GLU A 618 24.98 -22.37 18.80
N GLU A 619 24.35 -21.35 18.22
CA GLU A 619 23.14 -20.71 18.78
C GLU A 619 21.96 -21.68 18.85
N GLN A 620 21.66 -22.40 17.75
CA GLN A 620 20.61 -23.43 17.74
C GLN A 620 20.87 -24.55 18.74
N THR A 621 22.14 -24.93 18.94
CA THR A 621 22.51 -25.94 19.93
C THR A 621 22.28 -25.40 21.35
N LYS A 622 22.66 -24.15 21.62
CA LYS A 622 22.40 -23.48 22.90
C LYS A 622 20.90 -23.35 23.17
N GLU A 623 20.10 -22.98 22.18
CA GLU A 623 18.65 -22.86 22.29
C GLU A 623 17.99 -24.21 22.58
N ARG A 624 18.40 -25.28 21.88
CA ARG A 624 17.93 -26.64 22.14
C ARG A 624 18.31 -27.13 23.54
N SER A 625 19.54 -26.87 23.98
CA SER A 625 19.97 -27.19 25.34
C SER A 625 19.17 -26.41 26.39
N ALA A 626 18.90 -25.13 26.16
CA ALA A 626 18.07 -24.31 27.03
C ALA A 626 16.61 -24.80 27.08
N ALA A 627 16.02 -25.20 25.95
CA ALA A 627 14.68 -25.75 25.87
C ALA A 627 14.55 -27.11 26.59
N ASN A 628 15.54 -27.99 26.43
CA ASN A 628 15.57 -29.28 27.13
C ASN A 628 15.73 -29.09 28.65
N ASN A 629 16.58 -28.17 29.09
CA ASN A 629 16.75 -27.83 30.51
C ASN A 629 15.52 -27.14 31.12
N ALA A 630 14.66 -26.50 30.32
CA ALA A 630 13.41 -25.92 30.79
C ALA A 630 12.25 -26.93 30.84
N THR A 631 12.41 -28.09 30.20
CA THR A 631 11.42 -29.17 30.16
C THR A 631 11.69 -30.23 31.25
N GLN A 632 12.94 -30.35 31.71
CA GLN A 632 13.31 -31.06 32.93
C GLN A 632 13.06 -30.18 34.15
#